data_AF-A0A7X1VQF4-F1
#
_entry.id   AF-A0A7X1VQF4-F1
#
_cell.length_a   1.000
_cell.length_b   1.000
_cell.length_c   1.000
_cell.angle_alpha   90.00
_cell.angle_beta   90.00
_cell.angle_gamma   90.00
#
_symmetry.space_group_name_H-M   'P 1'
#
loop_
_entity.id
_entity.type
_entity.pdbx_description
1 polymer ?
#
loop_
_entity_poly.entity_id
_entity_poly.type
_entity_poly.pdbx_seq_one_letter_code
_entity_poly.pdbx_strand_id
1 'polypeptide(L)'
;MADTQADNSQELLIAERYLISLDRKQPDLGGCATYSAQDVTASGASYLALAPFAPSPRLTEIMFFRHESVIPIHTHEYSQGALWLLCPHPPGPSLAEGLGVWTESQLIDGVIRPMASLLQRLEAEKLTCRSIRPDNLFVGQGLHKVVLGPLGVAAPGEKQPVLFEPLSSAVCRPSARGEGTTDCDVFSLGVVILALAIGKLPLESLSDTDILRRRFEVGTPAAYMDGHNVPVGLRSLLTAMLSDDPVSRPSPRDLVTIAPSKVFTVRPVIPARIALMIGGNAVYTPQALAWYAGRYPAEFSALLQRKVVSNWLGRELELSVMAGLIEQASASFLPAGGSKAVDPATMVITHAISVLDPAAPMFWGGAWFWPEALPQMVVQATVQPSSPDEERTVRNILSFMTANPDVFMSAHLPQRQSHQITALSVAARRIGTRGADLVRRFPYELNKFLPCLSKRCLEARISLPEGLLQWLNRHVGIEDLPDEALGRSGFLDDQMRSFLEANCARQGIIPLSQSQKAGLPGWLADLSVLAVVQRKFDRTPLSFLAQRALPLLETELRQWRSKTSRARRRVRLGKAAEDGNLGTFLATVNDPTGLRLDQRQAQEAEAEMSNLMRVLDEAPERRAANDREARNSGEFFSLLTGIAVAMVSIWLEFCQ
;
A
#
# COMPACT_ATOMS: atom_id res chain seq x y z
N MET A 1 -40.66 34.73 11.58
CA MET A 1 -40.18 34.68 10.19
C MET A 1 -38.88 35.48 10.17
N ALA A 2 -37.68 34.94 10.05
CA ALA A 2 -37.26 33.68 9.45
C ALA A 2 -36.42 32.86 10.44
N ASP A 3 -36.74 31.59 10.48
CA ASP A 3 -36.07 30.52 11.18
C ASP A 3 -35.12 29.84 10.17
N THR A 4 -33.96 29.42 10.65
CA THR A 4 -33.15 28.31 10.10
C THR A 4 -32.86 28.26 8.59
N GLN A 5 -31.74 28.86 8.18
CA GLN A 5 -30.80 28.12 7.32
C GLN A 5 -29.67 27.63 8.24
N ALA A 6 -29.83 26.41 8.76
CA ALA A 6 -28.70 25.69 9.31
C ALA A 6 -27.74 25.46 8.13
N ASP A 7 -26.66 26.24 8.11
CA ASP A 7 -25.59 26.15 7.13
C ASP A 7 -25.06 24.72 7.19
N ASN A 8 -25.35 23.94 6.15
CA ASN A 8 -24.97 22.54 6.04
C ASN A 8 -23.50 22.44 5.61
N SER A 9 -22.66 23.34 6.15
CA SER A 9 -21.25 23.46 5.81
C SER A 9 -20.47 22.37 6.53
N GLN A 10 -19.94 21.41 5.78
CA GLN A 10 -19.10 20.36 6.34
C GLN A 10 -17.72 20.96 6.68
N GLU A 11 -17.57 21.38 7.92
CA GLU A 11 -16.30 21.91 8.43
C GLU A 11 -15.53 20.85 9.23
N LEU A 12 -14.21 20.88 9.11
CA LEU A 12 -13.30 19.95 9.76
C LEU A 12 -12.22 20.70 10.52
N LEU A 13 -12.22 20.61 11.84
CA LEU A 13 -11.17 21.18 12.69
C LEU A 13 -10.01 20.19 12.83
N ILE A 14 -8.79 20.63 12.53
CA ILE A 14 -7.54 19.86 12.71
C ILE A 14 -6.55 20.62 13.59
N ALA A 15 -5.68 19.90 14.31
CA ALA A 15 -4.75 20.44 15.31
C ALA A 15 -5.40 21.40 16.34
N GLU A 16 -6.72 21.25 16.58
CA GLU A 16 -7.53 22.17 17.40
C GLU A 16 -7.41 23.66 16.99
N ARG A 17 -6.98 23.93 15.74
CA ARG A 17 -6.56 25.26 15.30
C ARG A 17 -6.99 25.62 13.88
N TYR A 18 -6.98 24.66 12.96
CA TYR A 18 -7.25 24.96 11.55
C TYR A 18 -8.61 24.39 11.15
N LEU A 19 -9.50 25.27 10.72
CA LEU A 19 -10.83 24.92 10.25
C LEU A 19 -10.79 24.78 8.72
N ILE A 20 -11.05 23.57 8.23
CA ILE A 20 -11.10 23.23 6.81
C ILE A 20 -12.56 23.26 6.36
N SER A 21 -12.87 24.01 5.31
CA SER A 21 -14.21 24.04 4.71
C SER A 21 -14.27 23.04 3.55
N LEU A 22 -14.92 21.89 3.73
CA LEU A 22 -14.97 20.83 2.71
C LEU A 22 -15.83 21.22 1.49
N ASP A 23 -16.77 22.14 1.65
CA ASP A 23 -17.60 22.65 0.54
C ASP A 23 -16.88 23.69 -0.33
N ARG A 24 -15.77 24.26 0.16
CA ARG A 24 -14.97 25.27 -0.54
C ARG A 24 -13.76 24.63 -1.21
N LYS A 25 -14.02 23.74 -2.17
CA LYS A 25 -12.96 23.12 -2.98
C LYS A 25 -12.19 24.19 -3.77
N GLN A 26 -10.87 24.10 -3.72
CA GLN A 26 -9.93 24.93 -4.47
C GLN A 26 -9.37 24.14 -5.68
N PRO A 27 -8.70 24.79 -6.65
CA PRO A 27 -7.96 24.08 -7.67
C PRO A 27 -6.99 23.06 -7.05
N ASP A 28 -6.92 21.87 -7.64
CA ASP A 28 -6.02 20.82 -7.16
C ASP A 28 -4.56 21.30 -7.24
N LEU A 29 -3.80 21.10 -6.17
CA LEU A 29 -2.40 21.53 -6.06
C LEU A 29 -1.47 20.33 -6.07
N GLY A 30 -0.50 20.30 -6.98
CA GLY A 30 0.40 19.15 -7.15
C GLY A 30 -0.31 17.85 -7.57
N GLY A 31 -1.54 17.94 -8.08
CA GLY A 31 -2.41 16.79 -8.39
C GLY A 31 -3.09 16.19 -7.16
N CYS A 32 -3.22 16.98 -6.08
CA CYS A 32 -3.90 16.64 -4.84
C CYS A 32 -5.17 17.48 -4.66
N ALA A 33 -6.26 16.85 -4.22
CA ALA A 33 -7.49 17.57 -3.90
C ALA A 33 -7.25 18.60 -2.79
N THR A 34 -7.69 19.83 -3.01
CA THR A 34 -7.35 20.98 -2.17
C THR A 34 -8.60 21.72 -1.71
N TYR A 35 -8.59 22.19 -0.46
CA TYR A 35 -9.69 22.87 0.22
C TYR A 35 -9.19 24.12 0.94
N SER A 36 -10.06 25.10 1.17
CA SER A 36 -9.69 26.27 1.97
C SER A 36 -9.60 25.93 3.46
N ALA A 37 -8.58 26.44 4.14
CA ALA A 37 -8.43 26.34 5.59
C ALA A 37 -8.16 27.70 6.22
N GLN A 38 -8.65 27.91 7.44
CA GLN A 38 -8.45 29.13 8.22
C GLN A 38 -7.87 28.81 9.59
N ASP A 39 -6.95 29.64 10.07
CA ASP A 39 -6.46 29.57 11.43
C ASP A 39 -7.44 30.29 12.37
N VAL A 40 -8.10 29.53 13.25
CA VAL A 40 -9.10 30.10 14.19
C VAL A 40 -8.44 30.92 15.30
N THR A 41 -7.14 30.74 15.53
CA THR A 41 -6.39 31.46 16.58
C THR A 41 -5.76 32.75 16.07
N ALA A 42 -5.55 32.87 14.75
CA ALA A 42 -4.93 34.02 14.11
C ALA A 42 -5.86 34.60 13.04
N SER A 43 -6.64 35.62 13.42
CA SER A 43 -7.60 36.28 12.53
C SER A 43 -6.95 36.72 11.21
N GLY A 44 -7.45 36.18 10.10
CA GLY A 44 -7.04 36.55 8.75
C GLY A 44 -5.95 35.69 8.11
N ALA A 45 -5.35 34.74 8.84
CA ALA A 45 -4.42 33.79 8.23
C ALA A 45 -5.17 32.64 7.53
N SER A 46 -5.03 32.55 6.21
CA SER A 46 -5.61 31.47 5.40
C SER A 46 -4.54 30.53 4.84
N TYR A 47 -4.93 29.27 4.69
CA TYR A 47 -4.11 28.18 4.21
C TYR A 47 -4.88 27.33 3.20
N LEU A 48 -4.15 26.45 2.51
CA LEU A 48 -4.70 25.38 1.71
C LEU A 48 -4.55 24.04 2.44
N ALA A 49 -5.65 23.30 2.56
CA ALA A 49 -5.67 21.94 3.06
C ALA A 49 -5.67 20.94 1.91
N LEU A 50 -4.63 20.12 1.85
CA LEU A 50 -4.40 19.08 0.86
C LEU A 50 -4.86 17.74 1.43
N ALA A 51 -5.59 16.99 0.62
CA ALA A 51 -6.13 15.66 0.94
C ALA A 51 -5.47 14.57 0.09
N PRO A 52 -4.19 14.21 0.37
CA PRO A 52 -3.49 13.22 -0.44
C PRO A 52 -4.13 11.84 -0.31
N PHE A 53 -4.17 11.08 -1.40
CA PHE A 53 -4.62 9.69 -1.42
C PHE A 53 -3.44 8.74 -1.26
N ALA A 54 -2.45 8.78 -2.16
CA ALA A 54 -1.24 7.97 -2.09
C ALA A 54 -0.01 8.88 -2.18
N PRO A 55 0.34 9.61 -1.11
CA PRO A 55 1.51 10.48 -1.12
C PRO A 55 2.81 9.67 -1.20
N SER A 56 3.93 10.35 -1.44
CA SER A 56 5.24 9.72 -1.52
C SER A 56 5.57 8.89 -0.27
N PRO A 57 6.17 7.70 -0.42
CA PRO A 57 6.74 6.94 0.71
C PRO A 57 7.74 7.76 1.55
N ARG A 58 8.40 8.74 0.92
CA ARG A 58 9.40 9.67 1.49
C ARG A 58 8.77 10.94 2.09
N LEU A 59 7.45 10.97 2.28
CA LEU A 59 6.75 12.17 2.77
C LEU A 59 7.27 12.63 4.14
N THR A 60 7.81 11.75 4.98
CA THR A 60 8.39 12.13 6.28
C THR A 60 9.54 13.12 6.10
N GLU A 61 10.48 12.80 5.22
CA GLU A 61 11.61 13.67 4.89
C GLU A 61 11.13 14.96 4.21
N ILE A 62 10.16 14.84 3.30
CA ILE A 62 9.63 15.97 2.53
C ILE A 62 8.89 16.98 3.43
N MET A 63 8.16 16.54 4.45
CA MET A 63 7.45 17.42 5.39
C MET A 63 8.37 18.42 6.09
N PHE A 64 9.64 18.07 6.30
CA PHE A 64 10.64 18.93 6.93
C PHE A 64 11.53 19.66 5.92
N PHE A 65 11.42 19.34 4.63
CA PHE A 65 12.18 20.01 3.58
C PHE A 65 11.77 21.47 3.46
N ARG A 66 12.76 22.37 3.40
CA ARG A 66 12.55 23.82 3.25
C ARG A 66 13.50 24.37 2.20
N HIS A 67 12.96 25.13 1.26
CA HIS A 67 13.71 25.85 0.24
C HIS A 67 12.88 27.04 -0.26
N GLU A 68 13.52 28.10 -0.72
CA GLU A 68 12.82 29.32 -1.16
C GLU A 68 11.99 29.14 -2.45
N SER A 69 12.38 28.19 -3.30
CA SER A 69 11.72 27.87 -4.57
C SER A 69 10.66 26.77 -4.47
N VAL A 70 10.18 26.44 -3.27
CA VAL A 70 9.12 25.42 -3.07
C VAL A 70 8.14 25.86 -2.00
N ILE A 71 6.85 25.63 -2.22
CA ILE A 71 5.80 25.83 -1.22
C ILE A 71 6.00 24.77 -0.12
N PRO A 72 6.28 25.19 1.13
CA PRO A 72 6.51 24.24 2.21
C PRO A 72 5.21 23.61 2.69
N ILE A 73 5.30 22.37 3.18
CA ILE A 73 4.24 21.81 4.04
C ILE A 73 4.37 22.49 5.40
N HIS A 74 3.38 23.30 5.75
CA HIS A 74 3.31 24.07 7.00
C HIS A 74 3.11 23.14 8.19
N THR A 75 2.11 22.27 8.12
CA THR A 75 1.87 21.22 9.12
C THR A 75 1.11 20.04 8.50
N HIS A 76 1.00 18.94 9.24
CA HIS A 76 0.20 17.78 8.88
C HIS A 76 -0.60 17.31 10.09
N GLU A 77 -1.79 16.78 9.84
CA GLU A 77 -2.65 16.23 10.87
C GLU A 77 -3.46 15.05 10.34
N TYR A 78 -3.98 14.26 11.26
CA TYR A 78 -4.97 13.24 10.95
C TYR A 78 -6.32 13.62 11.53
N SER A 79 -7.37 13.48 10.73
CA SER A 79 -8.74 13.63 11.20
C SER A 79 -9.56 12.44 10.75
N GLN A 80 -10.20 11.77 11.72
CA GLN A 80 -10.87 10.47 11.52
C GLN A 80 -9.94 9.43 10.85
N GLY A 81 -8.63 9.53 11.11
CA GLY A 81 -7.59 8.70 10.50
C GLY A 81 -7.17 9.08 9.08
N ALA A 82 -7.80 10.06 8.44
CA ALA A 82 -7.40 10.56 7.14
C ALA A 82 -6.28 11.59 7.26
N LEU A 83 -5.23 11.48 6.44
CA LEU A 83 -4.14 12.45 6.39
C LEU A 83 -4.58 13.75 5.73
N TRP A 84 -4.23 14.87 6.36
CA TRP A 84 -4.39 16.23 5.87
C TRP A 84 -3.06 16.97 5.97
N LEU A 85 -2.69 17.69 4.92
CA LEU A 85 -1.49 18.55 4.89
C LEU A 85 -1.93 20.00 4.73
N LEU A 86 -1.33 20.91 5.49
CA LEU A 86 -1.55 22.35 5.33
C LEU A 86 -0.35 23.00 4.65
N CYS A 87 -0.59 23.92 3.73
CA CYS A 87 0.44 24.71 3.08
C CYS A 87 -0.07 26.15 2.84
N PRO A 88 0.82 27.13 2.66
CA PRO A 88 0.40 28.48 2.28
C PRO A 88 -0.13 28.48 0.84
N HIS A 89 -0.87 29.53 0.49
CA HIS A 89 -1.32 29.74 -0.89
C HIS A 89 -0.12 29.91 -1.83
N PRO A 90 -0.22 29.43 -3.09
CA PRO A 90 0.76 29.76 -4.10
C PRO A 90 0.93 31.28 -4.26
N PRO A 91 2.14 31.76 -4.58
CA PRO A 91 2.41 33.19 -4.64
C PRO A 91 1.68 33.93 -5.78
N GLY A 92 1.12 33.20 -6.74
CA GLY A 92 0.41 33.73 -7.90
C GLY A 92 -0.15 32.58 -8.76
N PRO A 93 -0.60 32.87 -10.00
CA PRO A 93 -1.13 31.86 -10.90
C PRO A 93 -0.07 30.83 -11.31
N SER A 94 -0.55 29.67 -11.77
CA SER A 94 0.33 28.66 -12.35
C SER A 94 0.84 29.08 -13.73
N LEU A 95 2.01 28.58 -14.14
CA LEU A 95 2.53 28.81 -15.49
C LEU A 95 1.62 28.20 -16.58
N ALA A 96 0.78 27.23 -16.25
CA ALA A 96 -0.20 26.64 -17.17
C ALA A 96 -1.32 27.62 -17.56
N GLU A 97 -1.63 28.62 -16.74
CA GLU A 97 -2.64 29.64 -17.06
C GLU A 97 -2.17 30.63 -18.14
N GLY A 98 -0.85 30.72 -18.36
CA GLY A 98 -0.29 31.61 -19.38
C GLY A 98 1.21 31.36 -19.59
N LEU A 99 1.53 30.54 -20.59
CA LEU A 99 2.91 30.38 -21.07
C LEU A 99 3.30 31.63 -21.88
N GLY A 100 4.01 32.56 -21.24
CA GLY A 100 4.62 33.70 -21.93
C GLY A 100 5.96 33.35 -22.58
N VAL A 101 6.44 34.20 -23.49
CA VAL A 101 7.82 34.13 -24.01
C VAL A 101 8.76 34.85 -23.06
N TRP A 102 9.67 34.12 -22.43
CA TRP A 102 10.65 34.66 -21.49
C TRP A 102 11.99 34.90 -22.18
N THR A 103 12.64 36.02 -21.86
CA THR A 103 14.00 36.31 -22.32
C THR A 103 15.01 35.36 -21.67
N GLU A 104 16.19 35.21 -22.28
CA GLU A 104 17.26 34.36 -21.76
C GLU A 104 17.64 34.72 -20.31
N SER A 105 17.75 36.02 -19.98
CA SER A 105 18.05 36.46 -18.60
C SER A 105 16.92 36.10 -17.63
N GLN A 106 15.65 36.27 -18.01
CA GLN A 106 14.51 35.86 -17.18
C GLN A 106 14.50 34.34 -16.96
N LEU A 107 14.84 33.55 -17.98
CA LEU A 107 14.95 32.09 -17.83
C LEU A 107 16.09 31.71 -16.90
N ILE A 108 17.27 32.34 -17.03
CA ILE A 108 18.42 32.07 -16.17
C ILE A 108 18.12 32.42 -14.71
N ASP A 109 17.70 33.65 -14.44
CA ASP A 109 17.56 34.16 -13.08
C ASP A 109 16.24 33.73 -12.42
N GLY A 110 15.19 33.59 -13.23
CA GLY A 110 13.85 33.27 -12.73
C GLY A 110 13.49 31.80 -12.73
N VAL A 111 14.17 30.96 -13.52
CA VAL A 111 13.82 29.53 -13.65
C VAL A 111 15.02 28.63 -13.38
N ILE A 112 16.11 28.78 -14.14
CA ILE A 112 17.24 27.86 -14.11
C ILE A 112 17.93 27.88 -12.75
N ARG A 113 18.40 29.04 -12.28
CA ARG A 113 19.15 29.12 -11.01
C ARG A 113 18.29 28.75 -9.79
N PRO A 114 17.05 29.25 -9.62
CA PRO A 114 16.21 28.89 -8.47
C PRO A 114 15.86 27.40 -8.42
N MET A 115 15.57 26.78 -9.57
CA MET A 115 15.25 25.35 -9.63
C MET A 115 16.50 24.49 -9.52
N ALA A 116 17.63 24.90 -10.09
CA ALA A 116 18.91 24.22 -9.92
C ALA A 116 19.34 24.16 -8.45
N SER A 117 19.20 25.28 -7.71
CA SER A 117 19.48 25.29 -6.26
C SER A 117 18.56 24.35 -5.49
N LEU A 118 17.27 24.32 -5.86
CA LEU A 118 16.30 23.38 -5.27
C LEU A 118 16.70 21.93 -5.54
N LEU A 119 17.01 21.58 -6.79
CA LEU A 119 17.40 20.23 -7.19
C LEU A 119 18.71 19.80 -6.54
N GLN A 120 19.69 20.70 -6.41
CA GLN A 120 20.93 20.43 -5.68
C GLN A 120 20.65 20.10 -4.21
N ARG A 121 19.70 20.78 -3.57
CA ARG A 121 19.32 20.52 -2.18
C ARG A 121 18.57 19.20 -2.03
N LEU A 122 17.64 18.89 -2.94
CA LEU A 122 16.93 17.61 -2.96
C LEU A 122 17.89 16.44 -3.17
N GLU A 123 18.82 16.57 -4.11
CA GLU A 123 19.86 15.56 -4.37
C GLU A 123 20.72 15.29 -3.13
N ALA A 124 21.11 16.34 -2.40
CA ALA A 124 21.88 16.20 -1.15
C ALA A 124 21.10 15.43 -0.06
N GLU A 125 19.77 15.50 -0.08
CA GLU A 125 18.88 14.77 0.83
C GLU A 125 18.40 13.42 0.25
N LYS A 126 18.90 13.03 -0.92
CA LYS A 126 18.49 11.83 -1.67
C LYS A 126 16.98 11.80 -1.93
N LEU A 127 16.43 12.97 -2.25
CA LEU A 127 15.05 13.17 -2.67
C LEU A 127 15.02 13.58 -4.14
N THR A 128 13.90 13.28 -4.79
CA THR A 128 13.59 13.72 -6.15
C THR A 128 12.34 14.60 -6.12
N CYS A 129 12.21 15.50 -7.09
CA CYS A 129 11.08 16.41 -7.18
C CYS A 129 9.87 15.73 -7.85
N ARG A 130 10.09 15.16 -9.03
CA ARG A 130 9.13 14.38 -9.84
C ARG A 130 7.78 15.07 -10.06
N SER A 131 7.79 16.39 -10.05
CA SER A 131 6.59 17.23 -10.13
C SER A 131 6.84 18.58 -10.82
N ILE A 132 7.91 18.70 -11.62
CA ILE A 132 8.23 19.89 -12.41
C ILE A 132 7.39 19.89 -13.69
N ARG A 133 6.39 20.77 -13.72
CA ARG A 133 5.48 20.99 -14.85
C ARG A 133 4.73 22.32 -14.66
N PRO A 134 4.22 22.93 -15.74
CA PRO A 134 3.64 24.29 -15.68
C PRO A 134 2.47 24.46 -14.70
N ASP A 135 1.61 23.45 -14.54
CA ASP A 135 0.47 23.49 -13.61
C ASP A 135 0.90 23.41 -12.13
N ASN A 136 2.15 23.06 -11.85
CA ASN A 136 2.71 22.98 -10.51
C ASN A 136 3.86 23.97 -10.27
N LEU A 137 4.02 24.97 -11.13
CA LEU A 137 4.99 26.06 -11.01
C LEU A 137 4.24 27.38 -11.01
N PHE A 138 4.57 28.26 -10.06
CA PHE A 138 3.83 29.48 -9.80
C PHE A 138 4.75 30.69 -9.83
N VAL A 139 4.23 31.83 -10.28
CA VAL A 139 4.95 33.11 -10.29
C VAL A 139 4.05 34.19 -9.69
N GLY A 140 4.50 34.80 -8.59
CA GLY A 140 3.77 35.86 -7.90
C GLY A 140 4.02 37.25 -8.48
N GLN A 141 3.12 38.19 -8.19
CA GLN A 141 3.33 39.59 -8.53
C GLN A 141 4.58 40.13 -7.81
N GLY A 142 5.51 40.71 -8.57
CA GLY A 142 6.79 41.20 -8.05
C GLY A 142 7.84 40.11 -7.77
N LEU A 143 7.50 38.82 -7.93
CA LEU A 143 8.49 37.76 -7.96
C LEU A 143 9.04 37.62 -9.37
N HIS A 144 10.37 37.66 -9.47
CA HIS A 144 11.09 37.38 -10.73
C HIS A 144 11.52 35.91 -10.83
N LYS A 145 11.01 35.03 -9.96
CA LYS A 145 11.37 33.61 -9.89
C LYS A 145 10.18 32.69 -9.73
N VAL A 146 10.31 31.48 -10.27
CA VAL A 146 9.31 30.41 -10.12
C VAL A 146 9.38 29.79 -8.73
N VAL A 147 8.22 29.40 -8.22
CA VAL A 147 8.05 28.63 -6.99
C VAL A 147 7.30 27.34 -7.32
N LEU A 148 7.85 26.20 -6.93
CA LEU A 148 7.25 24.89 -7.11
C LEU A 148 6.14 24.64 -6.07
N GLY A 149 5.10 23.92 -6.47
CA GLY A 149 4.10 23.38 -5.55
C GLY A 149 4.66 22.45 -4.46
N PRO A 150 3.84 22.11 -3.45
CA PRO A 150 4.21 21.17 -2.39
C PRO A 150 4.68 19.82 -2.95
N LEU A 151 5.80 19.33 -2.41
CA LEU A 151 6.37 18.04 -2.78
C LEU A 151 5.66 16.88 -2.06
N GLY A 152 5.71 15.69 -2.66
CA GLY A 152 5.31 14.45 -2.00
C GLY A 152 3.81 14.24 -1.78
N VAL A 153 2.94 15.13 -2.29
CA VAL A 153 1.47 15.06 -2.13
C VAL A 153 0.79 14.01 -3.03
N ALA A 154 1.55 13.44 -3.97
CA ALA A 154 1.17 12.30 -4.80
C ALA A 154 2.37 11.35 -4.95
N ALA A 155 2.15 10.17 -5.54
CA ALA A 155 3.24 9.25 -5.81
C ALA A 155 4.22 9.88 -6.83
N PRO A 156 5.55 9.65 -6.69
CA PRO A 156 6.54 10.30 -7.54
C PRO A 156 6.30 10.05 -9.04
N GLY A 157 6.17 11.14 -9.80
CA GLY A 157 5.96 11.09 -11.26
C GLY A 157 4.56 10.65 -11.68
N GLU A 158 3.66 10.30 -10.76
CA GLU A 158 2.31 9.83 -11.11
C GLU A 158 1.47 10.93 -11.79
N LYS A 159 1.70 12.19 -11.42
CA LYS A 159 1.01 13.36 -11.99
C LYS A 159 1.84 14.08 -13.06
N GLN A 160 3.00 13.55 -13.45
CA GLN A 160 3.78 14.12 -14.56
C GLN A 160 3.19 13.70 -15.92
N PRO A 161 2.92 14.62 -16.85
CA PRO A 161 2.58 14.25 -18.22
C PRO A 161 3.77 13.58 -18.93
N VAL A 162 3.50 12.74 -19.94
CA VAL A 162 4.52 12.07 -20.76
C VAL A 162 5.52 13.07 -21.37
N LEU A 163 5.05 14.25 -21.74
CA LEU A 163 5.87 15.33 -22.31
C LEU A 163 7.04 15.74 -21.38
N PHE A 164 6.82 15.70 -20.06
CA PHE A 164 7.80 16.12 -19.05
C PHE A 164 8.61 14.94 -18.48
N GLU A 165 8.47 13.73 -19.02
CA GLU A 165 9.21 12.56 -18.57
C GLU A 165 10.31 12.16 -19.59
N PRO A 166 11.54 11.82 -19.13
CA PRO A 166 12.53 11.21 -20.01
C PRO A 166 12.03 9.86 -20.53
N LEU A 167 12.55 9.36 -21.66
CA LEU A 167 12.07 8.10 -22.27
C LEU A 167 12.08 6.93 -21.28
N SER A 168 13.07 6.87 -20.39
CA SER A 168 13.20 5.86 -19.34
C SER A 168 12.08 5.86 -18.28
N SER A 169 11.22 6.88 -18.27
CA SER A 169 10.04 6.96 -17.40
C SER A 169 8.74 7.14 -18.21
N ALA A 170 8.82 7.81 -19.35
CA ALA A 170 7.69 8.09 -20.23
C ALA A 170 7.07 6.83 -20.86
N VAL A 171 7.87 5.77 -21.08
CA VAL A 171 7.36 4.47 -21.57
C VAL A 171 6.56 3.70 -20.51
N CYS A 172 6.76 4.03 -19.22
CA CYS A 172 6.00 3.46 -18.12
C CYS A 172 4.64 4.16 -17.99
N ARG A 173 3.63 3.40 -17.57
CA ARG A 173 2.41 3.99 -17.02
C ARG A 173 2.75 4.83 -15.78
N PRO A 174 1.95 5.85 -15.43
CA PRO A 174 2.27 6.75 -14.31
C PRO A 174 2.58 6.04 -12.98
N SER A 175 1.82 5.00 -12.62
CA SER A 175 2.04 4.21 -11.39
C SER A 175 3.29 3.33 -11.40
N ALA A 176 3.93 3.16 -12.56
CA ALA A 176 5.06 2.27 -12.79
C ALA A 176 6.42 3.01 -12.91
N ARG A 177 6.45 4.32 -12.63
CA ARG A 177 7.62 5.19 -12.84
C ARG A 177 8.64 5.18 -11.69
N GLY A 178 8.23 4.82 -10.48
CA GLY A 178 9.10 4.79 -9.30
C GLY A 178 9.58 6.18 -8.86
N GLU A 179 10.55 6.21 -7.95
CA GLU A 179 11.07 7.44 -7.34
C GLU A 179 11.83 8.33 -8.34
N GLY A 180 12.31 7.76 -9.45
CA GLY A 180 13.08 8.49 -10.47
C GLY A 180 14.47 8.92 -9.97
N THR A 181 15.10 9.87 -10.65
CA THR A 181 16.39 10.47 -10.25
C THR A 181 16.39 11.97 -10.48
N THR A 182 17.39 12.67 -9.96
CA THR A 182 17.67 14.07 -10.26
C THR A 182 17.69 14.34 -11.77
N ASP A 183 18.21 13.40 -12.58
CA ASP A 183 18.26 13.54 -14.05
C ASP A 183 16.86 13.61 -14.68
N CYS A 184 15.86 12.96 -14.08
CA CYS A 184 14.47 13.09 -14.52
C CYS A 184 13.93 14.50 -14.25
N ASP A 185 14.33 15.10 -13.13
CA ASP A 185 13.94 16.46 -12.77
C ASP A 185 14.65 17.50 -13.64
N VAL A 186 15.94 17.30 -13.95
CA VAL A 186 16.69 18.11 -14.93
C VAL A 186 16.03 18.04 -16.30
N PHE A 187 15.61 16.85 -16.75
CA PHE A 187 14.86 16.70 -17.99
C PHE A 187 13.56 17.52 -17.96
N SER A 188 12.76 17.34 -16.91
CA SER A 188 11.47 18.04 -16.74
C SER A 188 11.66 19.56 -16.75
N LEU A 189 12.71 20.06 -16.09
CA LEU A 189 13.09 21.47 -16.08
C LEU A 189 13.48 21.96 -17.48
N GLY A 190 14.19 21.15 -18.26
CA GLY A 190 14.53 21.46 -19.66
C GLY A 190 13.28 21.67 -20.53
N VAL A 191 12.25 20.84 -20.34
CA VAL A 191 10.97 21.00 -21.04
C VAL A 191 10.27 22.30 -20.65
N VAL A 192 10.27 22.66 -19.36
CA VAL A 192 9.70 23.94 -18.89
C VAL A 192 10.45 25.14 -19.47
N ILE A 193 11.79 25.12 -19.45
CA ILE A 193 12.61 26.20 -20.01
C ILE A 193 12.33 26.36 -21.51
N LEU A 194 12.26 25.25 -22.25
CA LEU A 194 11.91 25.28 -23.66
C LEU A 194 10.52 25.89 -23.88
N ALA A 195 9.52 25.43 -23.12
CA ALA A 195 8.14 25.90 -23.26
C ALA A 195 8.02 27.42 -23.02
N LEU A 196 8.72 27.93 -22.00
CA LEU A 196 8.79 29.37 -21.71
C LEU A 196 9.64 30.14 -22.73
N ALA A 197 10.65 29.54 -23.32
CA ALA A 197 11.45 30.17 -24.38
C ALA A 197 10.66 30.34 -25.68
N ILE A 198 9.73 29.43 -25.98
CA ILE A 198 8.93 29.44 -27.21
C ILE A 198 7.49 29.93 -27.00
N GLY A 199 7.05 30.12 -25.75
CA GLY A 199 5.72 30.58 -25.37
C GLY A 199 4.60 29.55 -25.54
N LYS A 200 4.93 28.26 -25.67
CA LYS A 200 3.96 27.16 -25.82
C LYS A 200 4.56 25.81 -25.48
N LEU A 201 3.72 24.79 -25.29
CA LEU A 201 4.22 23.43 -25.08
C LEU A 201 4.74 22.82 -26.40
N PRO A 202 5.91 22.17 -26.39
CA PRO A 202 6.36 21.41 -27.55
C PRO A 202 5.41 20.22 -27.78
N LEU A 203 5.17 19.86 -29.04
CA LEU A 203 4.38 18.68 -29.44
C LEU A 203 2.92 18.63 -28.92
N GLU A 204 2.33 19.76 -28.56
CA GLU A 204 0.99 19.85 -27.94
C GLU A 204 -0.15 19.18 -28.73
N SER A 205 0.01 19.02 -30.05
CA SER A 205 -0.98 18.40 -30.94
C SER A 205 -0.86 16.88 -31.06
N LEU A 206 0.14 16.26 -30.43
CA LEU A 206 0.42 14.83 -30.54
C LEU A 206 -0.13 14.06 -29.34
N SER A 207 -0.57 12.83 -29.60
CA SER A 207 -0.89 11.89 -28.52
C SER A 207 0.37 11.45 -27.78
N ASP A 208 0.25 10.98 -26.53
CA ASP A 208 1.37 10.43 -25.76
C ASP A 208 2.14 9.34 -26.54
N THR A 209 1.43 8.51 -27.31
CA THR A 209 2.05 7.46 -28.13
C THR A 209 2.82 8.04 -29.32
N ASP A 210 2.30 9.09 -29.95
CA ASP A 210 2.98 9.75 -31.07
C ASP A 210 4.15 10.60 -30.61
N ILE A 211 4.08 11.20 -29.41
CA ILE A 211 5.22 11.85 -28.74
C ILE A 211 6.35 10.84 -28.54
N LEU A 212 6.07 9.68 -27.96
CA LEU A 212 7.06 8.61 -27.78
C LEU A 212 7.64 8.17 -29.13
N ARG A 213 6.79 7.88 -30.12
CA ARG A 213 7.25 7.46 -31.45
C ARG A 213 8.20 8.48 -32.05
N ARG A 214 7.81 9.76 -32.07
CA ARG A 214 8.62 10.86 -32.60
C ARG A 214 9.97 10.96 -31.89
N ARG A 215 10.01 10.85 -30.56
CA ARG A 215 11.24 10.89 -29.77
C ARG A 215 12.16 9.71 -30.07
N PHE A 216 11.63 8.49 -30.22
CA PHE A 216 12.45 7.33 -30.61
C PHE A 216 12.97 7.42 -32.06
N GLU A 217 12.24 8.09 -32.96
CA GLU A 217 12.65 8.27 -34.37
C GLU A 217 13.79 9.27 -34.55
N VAL A 218 13.70 10.44 -33.91
CA VAL A 218 14.66 11.55 -34.16
C VAL A 218 15.47 11.98 -32.93
N GLY A 219 15.21 11.40 -31.76
CA GLY A 219 15.76 11.84 -30.48
C GLY A 219 14.98 12.98 -29.86
N THR A 220 14.95 13.05 -28.53
CA THR A 220 14.14 14.04 -27.80
C THR A 220 14.53 15.50 -28.09
N PRO A 221 15.82 15.91 -28.13
CA PRO A 221 16.18 17.29 -28.42
C PRO A 221 15.67 17.77 -29.79
N ALA A 222 15.84 16.97 -30.84
CA ALA A 222 15.34 17.29 -32.18
C ALA A 222 13.81 17.28 -32.22
N ALA A 223 13.18 16.26 -31.62
CA ALA A 223 11.72 16.17 -31.56
C ALA A 223 11.08 17.41 -30.92
N TYR A 224 11.72 17.99 -29.89
CA TYR A 224 11.15 19.09 -29.12
C TYR A 224 11.55 20.47 -29.66
N MET A 225 12.73 20.62 -30.27
CA MET A 225 13.29 21.92 -30.63
C MET A 225 13.20 22.26 -32.13
N ASP A 226 13.13 21.26 -33.01
CA ASP A 226 13.10 21.50 -34.45
C ASP A 226 11.84 22.25 -34.87
N GLY A 227 12.00 23.25 -35.74
CA GLY A 227 10.90 24.12 -36.18
C GLY A 227 10.53 25.24 -35.19
N HIS A 228 11.22 25.34 -34.05
CA HIS A 228 11.03 26.44 -33.09
C HIS A 228 12.23 27.39 -33.04
N ASN A 229 11.95 28.67 -32.77
CA ASN A 229 12.98 29.69 -32.59
C ASN A 229 13.53 29.66 -31.16
N VAL A 230 14.42 28.70 -30.88
CA VAL A 230 15.07 28.58 -29.56
C VAL A 230 16.25 29.55 -29.46
N PRO A 231 16.35 30.36 -28.38
CA PRO A 231 17.48 31.26 -28.17
C PRO A 231 18.84 30.55 -28.27
N VAL A 232 19.77 31.14 -29.02
CA VAL A 232 21.07 30.52 -29.33
C VAL A 232 21.87 30.20 -28.06
N GLY A 233 21.88 31.09 -27.08
CA GLY A 233 22.57 30.89 -25.80
C GLY A 233 22.04 29.70 -24.98
N LEU A 234 20.77 29.31 -25.19
CA LEU A 234 20.16 28.19 -24.49
C LEU A 234 20.20 26.88 -25.28
N ARG A 235 20.55 26.91 -26.58
CA ARG A 235 20.45 25.74 -27.46
C ARG A 235 21.32 24.57 -26.99
N SER A 236 22.58 24.81 -26.60
CA SER A 236 23.46 23.76 -26.08
C SER A 236 22.99 23.21 -24.74
N LEU A 237 22.49 24.08 -23.86
CA LEU A 237 21.95 23.68 -22.55
C LEU A 237 20.70 22.80 -22.72
N LEU A 238 19.73 23.23 -23.51
CA LEU A 238 18.50 22.48 -23.76
C LEU A 238 18.78 21.15 -24.46
N THR A 239 19.75 21.11 -25.38
CA THR A 239 20.19 19.85 -25.99
C THR A 239 20.72 18.87 -24.94
N ALA A 240 21.48 19.36 -23.95
CA ALA A 240 21.98 18.53 -22.85
C ALA A 240 20.89 18.11 -21.86
N MET A 241 20.04 19.03 -21.41
CA MET A 241 18.96 18.72 -20.46
C MET A 241 17.92 17.75 -21.03
N LEU A 242 17.62 17.87 -22.34
CA LEU A 242 16.66 17.03 -23.05
C LEU A 242 17.29 15.75 -23.63
N SER A 243 18.55 15.46 -23.35
CA SER A 243 19.22 14.24 -23.80
C SER A 243 18.49 12.99 -23.32
N ASP A 244 18.33 12.01 -24.20
CA ASP A 244 17.74 10.70 -23.86
C ASP A 244 18.66 9.88 -22.96
N ASP A 245 19.98 10.02 -23.12
CA ASP A 245 20.97 9.51 -22.17
C ASP A 245 21.03 10.40 -20.91
N PRO A 246 20.68 9.88 -19.72
CA PRO A 246 20.75 10.63 -18.47
C PRO A 246 22.15 11.16 -18.13
N VAL A 247 23.22 10.43 -18.47
CA VAL A 247 24.61 10.81 -18.10
C VAL A 247 25.06 12.07 -18.85
N SER A 248 24.45 12.34 -20.00
CA SER A 248 24.72 13.52 -20.80
C SER A 248 24.02 14.79 -20.25
N ARG A 249 23.14 14.65 -19.25
CA ARG A 249 22.42 15.80 -18.65
C ARG A 249 23.33 16.53 -17.64
N PRO A 250 23.24 17.86 -17.55
CA PRO A 250 24.02 18.63 -16.60
C PRO A 250 23.55 18.36 -15.16
N SER A 251 24.51 18.30 -14.23
CA SER A 251 24.16 18.23 -12.80
C SER A 251 23.49 19.53 -12.34
N PRO A 252 22.68 19.52 -11.26
CA PRO A 252 22.14 20.76 -10.70
C PRO A 252 23.23 21.80 -10.38
N ARG A 253 24.43 21.36 -9.98
CA ARG A 253 25.57 22.25 -9.69
C ARG A 253 26.02 23.03 -10.92
N ASP A 254 26.00 22.38 -12.09
CA ASP A 254 26.35 23.01 -13.35
C ASP A 254 25.35 24.08 -13.76
N LEU A 255 24.09 23.89 -13.38
CA LEU A 255 22.98 24.80 -13.68
C LEU A 255 22.94 26.02 -12.75
N VAL A 256 23.35 25.87 -11.47
CA VAL A 256 23.48 27.02 -10.55
C VAL A 256 24.49 28.04 -11.08
N THR A 257 25.59 27.55 -11.68
CA THR A 257 26.68 28.38 -12.22
C THR A 257 26.46 28.79 -13.68
N ILE A 258 25.23 28.68 -14.19
CA ILE A 258 24.94 28.99 -15.60
C ILE A 258 25.25 30.47 -15.92
N ALA A 259 25.83 30.66 -17.09
CA ALA A 259 26.06 31.95 -17.73
C ALA A 259 25.82 31.80 -19.24
N PRO A 260 25.47 32.88 -19.97
CA PRO A 260 25.19 32.81 -21.40
C PRO A 260 26.33 32.22 -22.27
N SER A 261 27.57 32.28 -21.79
CA SER A 261 28.74 31.73 -22.48
C SER A 261 29.02 30.25 -22.21
N LYS A 262 28.30 29.61 -21.28
CA LYS A 262 28.56 28.22 -20.89
C LYS A 262 27.97 27.26 -21.93
N VAL A 263 28.85 26.55 -22.63
CA VAL A 263 28.46 25.54 -23.63
C VAL A 263 28.44 24.15 -23.01
N PHE A 264 27.42 23.37 -23.35
CA PHE A 264 27.30 21.96 -22.98
C PHE A 264 27.49 21.09 -24.22
N THR A 265 28.28 20.03 -24.09
CA THR A 265 28.58 19.12 -25.20
C THR A 265 27.87 17.80 -24.99
N VAL A 266 26.99 17.44 -25.92
CA VAL A 266 26.33 16.14 -25.98
C VAL A 266 26.89 15.35 -27.14
N ARG A 267 27.19 14.07 -26.94
CA ARG A 267 27.62 13.21 -28.04
C ARG A 267 26.41 12.91 -28.95
N PRO A 268 26.48 13.19 -30.25
CA PRO A 268 25.39 12.85 -31.14
C PRO A 268 25.25 11.33 -31.25
N VAL A 269 24.00 10.86 -31.22
CA VAL A 269 23.69 9.46 -31.53
C VAL A 269 23.74 9.31 -33.05
N ILE A 270 24.60 8.41 -33.54
CA ILE A 270 24.71 8.11 -34.97
C ILE A 270 23.71 7.00 -35.31
N PRO A 271 22.68 7.28 -36.14
CA PRO A 271 21.72 6.26 -36.55
C PRO A 271 22.34 5.27 -37.54
N ALA A 272 21.77 4.07 -37.61
CA ALA A 272 22.11 3.06 -38.62
C ALA A 272 21.86 3.59 -40.04
N ARG A 273 22.64 3.13 -41.01
CA ARG A 273 22.40 3.47 -42.44
C ARG A 273 21.22 2.68 -42.98
N ILE A 274 21.19 1.38 -42.70
CA ILE A 274 20.07 0.50 -43.05
C ILE A 274 19.22 0.26 -41.81
N ALA A 275 17.92 0.53 -41.94
CA ALA A 275 16.96 0.28 -40.87
C ALA A 275 16.76 -1.22 -40.62
N LEU A 276 16.55 -1.58 -39.37
CA LEU A 276 15.99 -2.88 -39.01
C LEU A 276 14.46 -2.75 -38.98
N MET A 277 13.76 -3.67 -39.64
CA MET A 277 12.30 -3.69 -39.67
C MET A 277 11.75 -4.52 -38.50
N ILE A 278 10.79 -3.95 -37.75
CA ILE A 278 10.06 -4.66 -36.70
C ILE A 278 8.62 -4.14 -36.61
N GLY A 279 7.64 -5.04 -36.71
CA GLY A 279 6.22 -4.69 -36.66
C GLY A 279 5.79 -3.73 -37.76
N GLY A 280 6.49 -3.76 -38.90
CA GLY A 280 6.31 -2.81 -40.00
C GLY A 280 6.97 -1.44 -39.80
N ASN A 281 7.69 -1.21 -38.70
CA ASN A 281 8.39 0.04 -38.40
C ASN A 281 9.88 -0.08 -38.74
N ALA A 282 10.44 0.99 -39.32
CA ALA A 282 11.87 1.12 -39.58
C ALA A 282 12.58 1.68 -38.36
N VAL A 283 13.55 0.94 -37.82
CA VAL A 283 14.29 1.29 -36.61
C VAL A 283 15.76 1.52 -36.93
N TYR A 284 16.30 2.64 -36.43
CA TYR A 284 17.65 3.09 -36.73
C TYR A 284 18.60 3.13 -35.52
N THR A 285 18.08 3.00 -34.30
CA THR A 285 18.89 3.08 -33.06
C THR A 285 18.60 1.89 -32.14
N PRO A 286 19.58 1.46 -31.32
CA PRO A 286 19.36 0.39 -30.33
C PRO A 286 18.23 0.72 -29.35
N GLN A 287 18.15 1.97 -28.91
CA GLN A 287 17.11 2.44 -28.00
C GLN A 287 15.70 2.35 -28.61
N ALA A 288 15.53 2.76 -29.87
CA ALA A 288 14.26 2.59 -30.56
C ALA A 288 13.91 1.09 -30.72
N LEU A 289 14.91 0.24 -31.00
CA LEU A 289 14.70 -1.21 -31.07
C LEU A 289 14.24 -1.81 -29.74
N ALA A 290 14.80 -1.35 -28.62
CA ALA A 290 14.39 -1.78 -27.28
C ALA A 290 12.91 -1.47 -27.00
N TRP A 291 12.44 -0.29 -27.38
CA TRP A 291 11.03 0.09 -27.23
C TRP A 291 10.10 -0.76 -28.10
N TYR A 292 10.46 -0.94 -29.38
CA TYR A 292 9.67 -1.78 -30.30
C TYR A 292 9.72 -3.26 -29.94
N ALA A 293 10.78 -3.74 -29.29
CA ALA A 293 10.86 -5.11 -28.76
C ALA A 293 9.76 -5.39 -27.73
N GLY A 294 9.45 -4.43 -26.85
CA GLY A 294 8.35 -4.56 -25.90
C GLY A 294 6.96 -4.52 -26.56
N ARG A 295 6.86 -3.92 -27.75
CA ARG A 295 5.60 -3.78 -28.50
C ARG A 295 5.33 -4.96 -29.46
N TYR A 296 6.40 -5.56 -29.98
CA TYR A 296 6.37 -6.71 -30.89
C TYR A 296 7.24 -7.86 -30.37
N PRO A 297 6.97 -8.40 -29.17
CA PRO A 297 7.86 -9.35 -28.49
C PRO A 297 8.08 -10.66 -29.25
N ALA A 298 7.05 -11.16 -29.94
CA ALA A 298 7.14 -12.39 -30.74
C ALA A 298 8.05 -12.21 -31.97
N GLU A 299 7.90 -11.09 -32.69
CA GLU A 299 8.74 -10.79 -33.85
C GLU A 299 10.18 -10.51 -33.43
N PHE A 300 10.37 -9.76 -32.35
CA PHE A 300 11.70 -9.50 -31.79
C PHE A 300 12.41 -10.80 -31.40
N SER A 301 11.70 -11.73 -30.76
CA SER A 301 12.25 -13.05 -30.42
C SER A 301 12.70 -13.83 -31.67
N ALA A 302 11.93 -13.78 -32.76
CA ALA A 302 12.31 -14.40 -34.03
C ALA A 302 13.55 -13.73 -34.65
N LEU A 303 13.68 -12.41 -34.54
CA LEU A 303 14.85 -11.66 -35.00
C LEU A 303 16.12 -12.01 -34.19
N LEU A 304 15.99 -12.21 -32.89
CA LEU A 304 17.08 -12.69 -32.02
C LEU A 304 17.52 -14.11 -32.39
N GLN A 305 16.58 -15.04 -32.54
CA GLN A 305 16.87 -16.43 -32.94
C GLN A 305 17.60 -16.53 -34.28
N ARG A 306 17.26 -15.65 -35.23
CA ARG A 306 17.89 -15.56 -36.55
C ARG A 306 19.18 -14.73 -36.56
N LYS A 307 19.63 -14.23 -35.41
CA LYS A 307 20.81 -13.36 -35.25
C LYS A 307 20.74 -12.07 -36.09
N VAL A 308 19.54 -11.60 -36.41
CA VAL A 308 19.36 -10.39 -37.22
C VAL A 308 19.78 -9.16 -36.42
N VAL A 309 19.41 -9.12 -35.13
CA VAL A 309 19.71 -7.98 -34.23
C VAL A 309 21.22 -7.82 -34.02
N SER A 310 21.95 -8.89 -33.68
CA SER A 310 23.39 -8.84 -33.45
C SER A 310 24.17 -8.48 -34.72
N ASN A 311 23.78 -9.05 -35.87
CA ASN A 311 24.36 -8.69 -37.15
C ASN A 311 24.12 -7.23 -37.52
N TRP A 312 22.91 -6.70 -37.28
CA TRP A 312 22.59 -5.30 -37.52
C TRP A 312 23.41 -4.36 -36.62
N LEU A 313 23.47 -4.63 -35.31
CA LEU A 313 24.28 -3.87 -34.36
C LEU A 313 25.77 -3.83 -34.76
N GLY A 314 26.32 -4.98 -35.17
CA GLY A 314 27.73 -5.08 -35.55
C GLY A 314 28.06 -4.43 -36.90
N ARG A 315 27.20 -4.57 -37.91
CA ARG A 315 27.46 -4.11 -39.28
C ARG A 315 27.06 -2.66 -39.53
N GLU A 316 25.91 -2.24 -39.02
CA GLU A 316 25.35 -0.91 -39.30
C GLU A 316 25.76 0.16 -38.29
N LEU A 317 26.06 -0.25 -37.05
CA LEU A 317 26.35 0.65 -35.93
C LEU A 317 27.75 0.45 -35.33
N GLU A 318 28.51 -0.53 -35.80
CA GLU A 318 29.86 -0.88 -35.28
C GLU A 318 29.88 -1.22 -33.77
N LEU A 319 28.73 -1.64 -33.21
CA LEU A 319 28.55 -1.97 -31.79
C LEU A 319 28.85 -3.45 -31.50
N SER A 320 30.07 -3.90 -31.80
CA SER A 320 30.48 -5.31 -31.69
C SER A 320 30.34 -5.89 -30.27
N VAL A 321 30.62 -5.08 -29.24
CA VAL A 321 30.45 -5.47 -27.83
C VAL A 321 28.97 -5.71 -27.52
N MET A 322 28.09 -4.77 -27.90
CA MET A 322 26.65 -4.90 -27.69
C MET A 322 26.09 -6.11 -28.47
N ALA A 323 26.52 -6.32 -29.71
CA ALA A 323 26.15 -7.49 -30.51
C ALA A 323 26.53 -8.81 -29.81
N GLY A 324 27.73 -8.90 -29.23
CA GLY A 324 28.16 -10.05 -28.44
C GLY A 324 27.32 -10.28 -27.19
N LEU A 325 26.95 -9.20 -26.48
CA LEU A 325 26.08 -9.28 -25.31
C LEU A 325 24.65 -9.76 -25.67
N ILE A 326 24.11 -9.33 -26.82
CA ILE A 326 22.80 -9.79 -27.31
C ILE A 326 22.82 -11.30 -27.62
N GLU A 327 23.89 -11.80 -28.25
CA GLU A 327 24.05 -13.23 -28.51
C GLU A 327 24.15 -14.04 -27.21
N GLN A 328 24.91 -13.54 -26.22
CA GLN A 328 25.01 -14.17 -24.89
C GLN A 328 23.64 -14.21 -24.20
N ALA A 329 22.93 -13.07 -24.14
CA ALA A 329 21.61 -12.97 -23.55
C ALA A 329 20.60 -13.92 -24.22
N SER A 330 20.70 -14.13 -25.53
CA SER A 330 19.83 -15.04 -26.27
C SER A 330 20.15 -16.52 -26.03
N ALA A 331 21.43 -16.85 -25.79
CA ALA A 331 21.87 -18.23 -25.55
C ALA A 331 21.61 -18.72 -24.12
N SER A 332 21.69 -17.84 -23.12
CA SER A 332 21.58 -18.18 -21.69
C SER A 332 20.23 -18.77 -21.25
N PHE A 333 19.18 -18.67 -22.08
CA PHE A 333 17.83 -19.10 -21.74
C PHE A 333 17.23 -20.13 -22.72
N LEU A 334 18.06 -20.78 -23.53
CA LEU A 334 17.66 -22.00 -24.22
C LEU A 334 17.32 -23.09 -23.17
N PRO A 335 16.28 -23.92 -23.38
CA PRO A 335 15.74 -24.78 -22.33
C PRO A 335 16.70 -25.92 -21.98
N ALA A 336 17.65 -25.66 -21.08
CA ALA A 336 18.40 -26.67 -20.36
C ALA A 336 17.65 -27.01 -19.07
N GLY A 337 16.56 -27.78 -19.19
CA GLY A 337 16.01 -28.60 -18.09
C GLY A 337 15.62 -27.94 -16.75
N GLY A 338 15.40 -26.62 -16.68
CA GLY A 338 15.09 -25.90 -15.43
C GLY A 338 13.68 -25.30 -15.38
N SER A 339 12.99 -25.50 -14.25
CA SER A 339 11.71 -24.89 -13.80
C SER A 339 10.72 -24.36 -14.87
N LYS A 340 9.58 -25.05 -15.03
CA LYS A 340 8.43 -24.65 -15.87
C LYS A 340 7.75 -23.31 -15.49
N ALA A 341 8.29 -22.54 -14.56
CA ALA A 341 7.61 -21.38 -13.97
C ALA A 341 7.74 -20.08 -14.79
N VAL A 342 8.72 -19.99 -15.70
CA VAL A 342 9.00 -18.79 -16.49
C VAL A 342 9.09 -19.13 -17.96
N ASP A 343 8.38 -18.37 -18.79
CA ASP A 343 8.60 -18.39 -20.24
C ASP A 343 10.02 -17.88 -20.55
N PRO A 344 10.93 -18.74 -21.04
CA PRO A 344 12.32 -18.32 -21.31
C PRO A 344 12.41 -17.17 -22.31
N ALA A 345 11.45 -17.05 -23.24
CA ALA A 345 11.42 -15.94 -24.19
C ALA A 345 11.24 -14.59 -23.49
N THR A 346 10.42 -14.53 -22.43
CA THR A 346 10.23 -13.31 -21.63
C THR A 346 11.54 -12.85 -20.96
N MET A 347 12.34 -13.79 -20.41
CA MET A 347 13.66 -13.46 -19.84
C MET A 347 14.63 -12.97 -20.92
N VAL A 348 14.70 -13.64 -22.07
CA VAL A 348 15.55 -13.21 -23.20
C VAL A 348 15.22 -11.78 -23.62
N ILE A 349 13.94 -11.45 -23.79
CA ILE A 349 13.50 -10.10 -24.18
C ILE A 349 13.92 -9.08 -23.12
N THR A 350 13.71 -9.37 -21.83
CA THR A 350 14.05 -8.47 -20.72
C THR A 350 15.54 -8.11 -20.72
N HIS A 351 16.40 -9.12 -20.90
CA HIS A 351 17.85 -8.92 -20.96
C HIS A 351 18.29 -8.22 -22.24
N ALA A 352 17.72 -8.60 -23.39
CA ALA A 352 18.03 -7.96 -24.66
C ALA A 352 17.68 -6.46 -24.64
N ILE A 353 16.51 -6.10 -24.10
CA ILE A 353 16.12 -4.69 -23.88
C ILE A 353 17.14 -3.98 -22.99
N SER A 354 17.55 -4.60 -21.88
CA SER A 354 18.53 -4.02 -20.94
C SER A 354 19.91 -3.79 -21.58
N VAL A 355 20.29 -4.62 -22.56
CA VAL A 355 21.53 -4.45 -23.33
C VAL A 355 21.37 -3.35 -24.39
N LEU A 356 20.23 -3.29 -25.07
CA LEU A 356 19.95 -2.30 -26.13
C LEU A 356 19.78 -0.88 -25.56
N ASP A 357 19.13 -0.74 -24.42
CA ASP A 357 18.94 0.51 -23.70
C ASP A 357 19.18 0.30 -22.19
N PRO A 358 20.42 0.54 -21.70
CA PRO A 358 20.75 0.41 -20.28
C PRO A 358 20.01 1.40 -19.37
N ALA A 359 19.45 2.49 -19.92
CA ALA A 359 18.68 3.46 -19.16
C ALA A 359 17.18 3.11 -19.10
N ALA A 360 16.72 2.14 -19.90
CA ALA A 360 15.33 1.74 -19.95
C ALA A 360 14.84 1.15 -18.62
N PRO A 361 13.55 1.30 -18.30
CA PRO A 361 12.92 0.54 -17.22
C PRO A 361 12.85 -0.95 -17.59
N MET A 362 12.54 -1.79 -16.60
CA MET A 362 12.37 -3.21 -16.84
C MET A 362 11.11 -3.45 -17.68
N PHE A 363 11.23 -4.27 -18.73
CA PHE A 363 10.09 -4.81 -19.45
C PHE A 363 9.86 -6.26 -19.06
N TRP A 364 8.80 -6.54 -18.31
CA TRP A 364 8.48 -7.89 -17.84
C TRP A 364 6.97 -8.10 -17.77
N GLY A 365 6.49 -9.29 -18.17
CA GLY A 365 5.06 -9.61 -18.14
C GLY A 365 4.19 -8.67 -18.99
N GLY A 366 4.75 -8.12 -20.09
CA GLY A 366 4.06 -7.19 -20.98
C GLY A 366 3.95 -5.75 -20.47
N ALA A 367 4.67 -5.41 -19.39
CA ALA A 367 4.65 -4.08 -18.79
C ALA A 367 6.05 -3.48 -18.67
N TRP A 368 6.14 -2.17 -18.90
CA TRP A 368 7.31 -1.35 -18.57
C TRP A 368 7.16 -0.78 -17.16
N PHE A 369 8.13 -1.05 -16.28
CA PHE A 369 8.13 -0.52 -14.91
C PHE A 369 9.52 -0.45 -14.30
N TRP A 370 9.70 0.46 -13.35
CA TRP A 370 10.82 0.40 -12.41
C TRP A 370 10.47 -0.57 -11.28
N PRO A 371 11.33 -1.54 -10.90
CA PRO A 371 11.01 -2.50 -9.85
C PRO A 371 10.50 -1.85 -8.54
N GLU A 372 11.10 -0.74 -8.11
CA GLU A 372 10.66 0.00 -6.92
C GLU A 372 9.22 0.53 -6.99
N ALA A 373 8.64 0.65 -8.19
CA ALA A 373 7.27 1.11 -8.42
C ALA A 373 6.22 0.01 -8.20
N LEU A 374 6.61 -1.28 -8.11
CA LEU A 374 5.68 -2.39 -7.94
C LEU A 374 4.66 -2.21 -6.79
N PRO A 375 5.01 -1.67 -5.62
CA PRO A 375 4.03 -1.40 -4.57
C PRO A 375 2.95 -0.40 -5.03
N GLN A 376 3.34 0.68 -5.72
CA GLN A 376 2.40 1.65 -6.27
C GLN A 376 1.57 1.06 -7.42
N MET A 377 2.16 0.18 -8.24
CA MET A 377 1.40 -0.55 -9.25
C MET A 377 0.32 -1.44 -8.62
N VAL A 378 0.59 -2.07 -7.47
CA VAL A 378 -0.40 -2.84 -6.72
C VAL A 378 -1.51 -1.93 -6.18
N VAL A 379 -1.17 -0.72 -5.68
CA VAL A 379 -2.15 0.28 -5.25
C VAL A 379 -3.08 0.63 -6.41
N GLN A 380 -2.52 1.04 -7.55
CA GLN A 380 -3.30 1.42 -8.74
C GLN A 380 -4.19 0.27 -9.20
N ALA A 381 -3.66 -0.94 -9.31
CA ALA A 381 -4.41 -2.10 -9.78
C ALA A 381 -5.52 -2.53 -8.81
N THR A 382 -5.38 -2.24 -7.50
CA THR A 382 -6.41 -2.52 -6.49
C THR A 382 -7.53 -1.49 -6.52
N VAL A 383 -7.19 -0.22 -6.70
CA VAL A 383 -8.11 0.91 -6.59
C VAL A 383 -8.84 1.17 -7.91
N GLN A 384 -8.10 1.25 -9.01
CA GLN A 384 -8.61 1.61 -10.32
C GLN A 384 -7.83 0.84 -11.40
N PRO A 385 -8.10 -0.47 -11.57
CA PRO A 385 -7.45 -1.26 -12.60
C PRO A 385 -7.83 -0.76 -14.00
N SER A 386 -6.83 -0.61 -14.85
CA SER A 386 -6.92 -0.24 -16.26
C SER A 386 -7.50 -1.39 -17.11
N SER A 387 -7.33 -2.63 -16.67
CA SER A 387 -7.92 -3.82 -17.30
C SER A 387 -8.32 -4.87 -16.25
N PRO A 388 -9.27 -5.79 -16.55
CA PRO A 388 -9.71 -6.81 -15.60
C PRO A 388 -8.59 -7.72 -15.08
N ASP A 389 -7.55 -7.94 -15.88
CA ASP A 389 -6.42 -8.82 -15.54
C ASP A 389 -5.20 -8.07 -14.96
N GLU A 390 -5.22 -6.74 -14.90
CA GLU A 390 -4.07 -5.95 -14.44
C GLU A 390 -3.66 -6.33 -13.01
N GLU A 391 -4.65 -6.43 -12.11
CA GLU A 391 -4.41 -6.79 -10.72
C GLU A 391 -3.71 -8.15 -10.60
N ARG A 392 -4.20 -9.16 -11.33
CA ARG A 392 -3.58 -10.49 -11.37
C ARG A 392 -2.16 -10.43 -11.92
N THR A 393 -1.95 -9.64 -12.98
CA THR A 393 -0.65 -9.51 -13.66
C THR A 393 0.38 -8.90 -12.71
N VAL A 394 0.08 -7.74 -12.11
CA VAL A 394 0.98 -7.06 -11.17
C VAL A 394 1.24 -7.93 -9.93
N ARG A 395 0.23 -8.63 -9.40
CA ARG A 395 0.39 -9.58 -8.29
C ARG A 395 1.38 -10.71 -8.63
N ASN A 396 1.28 -11.26 -9.84
CA ASN A 396 2.18 -12.32 -10.30
C ASN A 396 3.61 -11.80 -10.46
N ILE A 397 3.79 -10.60 -11.04
CA ILE A 397 5.11 -9.97 -11.20
C ILE A 397 5.78 -9.79 -9.84
N LEU A 398 5.10 -9.15 -8.87
CA LEU A 398 5.66 -8.90 -7.54
C LEU A 398 5.97 -10.22 -6.81
N SER A 399 5.05 -11.19 -6.84
CA SER A 399 5.24 -12.49 -6.19
C SER A 399 6.44 -13.22 -6.79
N PHE A 400 6.58 -13.21 -8.11
CA PHE A 400 7.67 -13.88 -8.81
C PHE A 400 9.02 -13.23 -8.50
N MET A 401 9.12 -11.90 -8.64
CA MET A 401 10.37 -11.17 -8.43
C MET A 401 10.87 -11.26 -6.99
N THR A 402 9.97 -11.17 -6.01
CA THR A 402 10.35 -11.26 -4.59
C THR A 402 10.79 -12.67 -4.21
N ALA A 403 10.20 -13.71 -4.81
CA ALA A 403 10.53 -15.11 -4.55
C ALA A 403 11.80 -15.58 -5.29
N ASN A 404 12.11 -15.00 -6.44
CA ASN A 404 13.22 -15.43 -7.31
C ASN A 404 14.15 -14.25 -7.69
N PRO A 405 14.72 -13.50 -6.74
CA PRO A 405 15.59 -12.36 -7.06
C PRO A 405 16.80 -12.76 -7.89
N ASP A 406 17.37 -13.95 -7.65
CA ASP A 406 18.59 -14.42 -8.30
C ASP A 406 18.45 -14.55 -9.82
N VAL A 407 17.23 -14.80 -10.32
CA VAL A 407 16.92 -14.84 -11.76
C VAL A 407 17.21 -13.49 -12.43
N PHE A 408 17.10 -12.40 -11.67
CA PHE A 408 17.34 -11.04 -12.11
C PHE A 408 18.72 -10.50 -11.67
N MET A 409 19.55 -11.32 -11.02
CA MET A 409 20.92 -10.95 -10.63
C MET A 409 21.91 -11.33 -11.73
N SER A 410 21.72 -10.78 -12.92
CA SER A 410 22.61 -11.01 -14.07
C SER A 410 23.54 -9.84 -14.33
N ALA A 411 24.70 -10.12 -14.95
CA ALA A 411 25.65 -9.08 -15.36
C ALA A 411 25.08 -8.10 -16.41
N HIS A 412 23.99 -8.46 -17.09
CA HIS A 412 23.39 -7.63 -18.14
C HIS A 412 22.30 -6.68 -17.62
N LEU A 413 21.80 -6.90 -16.40
CA LEU A 413 20.79 -6.01 -15.81
C LEU A 413 21.47 -4.77 -15.19
N PRO A 414 20.95 -3.55 -15.43
CA PRO A 414 21.50 -2.34 -14.86
C PRO A 414 21.54 -2.41 -13.32
N GLN A 415 22.63 -1.95 -12.73
CA GLN A 415 22.87 -2.01 -11.28
C GLN A 415 21.70 -1.44 -10.45
N ARG A 416 21.08 -0.35 -10.93
CA ARG A 416 19.90 0.25 -10.29
C ARG A 416 18.75 -0.74 -10.17
N GLN A 417 18.42 -1.45 -11.24
CA GLN A 417 17.33 -2.43 -11.24
C GLN A 417 17.66 -3.58 -10.28
N SER A 418 18.88 -4.11 -10.31
CA SER A 418 19.33 -5.17 -9.40
C SER A 418 19.25 -4.76 -7.92
N HIS A 419 19.66 -3.53 -7.59
CA HIS A 419 19.51 -2.98 -6.24
C HIS A 419 18.04 -2.88 -5.81
N GLN A 420 17.17 -2.39 -6.70
CA GLN A 420 15.74 -2.27 -6.40
C GLN A 420 15.08 -3.63 -6.18
N ILE A 421 15.40 -4.63 -7.00
CA ILE A 421 14.90 -6.00 -6.84
C ILE A 421 15.38 -6.60 -5.52
N THR A 422 16.65 -6.41 -5.19
CA THR A 422 17.20 -6.85 -3.90
C THR A 422 16.46 -6.20 -2.73
N ALA A 423 16.19 -4.89 -2.81
CA ALA A 423 15.44 -4.17 -1.78
C ALA A 423 14.01 -4.72 -1.61
N LEU A 424 13.32 -5.04 -2.71
CA LEU A 424 12.00 -5.67 -2.66
C LEU A 424 12.05 -7.06 -2.01
N SER A 425 13.04 -7.89 -2.34
CA SER A 425 13.19 -9.21 -1.72
C SER A 425 13.51 -9.12 -0.23
N VAL A 426 14.31 -8.13 0.18
CA VAL A 426 14.56 -7.86 1.62
C VAL A 426 13.26 -7.43 2.31
N ALA A 427 12.48 -6.53 1.70
CA ALA A 427 11.17 -6.14 2.23
C ALA A 427 10.24 -7.35 2.35
N ALA A 428 10.14 -8.19 1.32
CA ALA A 428 9.33 -9.41 1.34
C ALA A 428 9.68 -10.35 2.50
N ARG A 429 10.99 -10.56 2.75
CA ARG A 429 11.48 -11.38 3.87
C ARG A 429 11.10 -10.79 5.23
N ARG A 430 11.13 -9.46 5.38
CA ARG A 430 10.71 -8.76 6.62
C ARG A 430 9.22 -8.88 6.88
N ILE A 431 8.40 -8.86 5.83
CA ILE A 431 6.94 -9.03 5.96
C ILE A 431 6.62 -10.43 6.50
N GLY A 432 7.36 -11.45 6.06
CA GLY A 432 7.27 -12.82 6.59
C GLY A 432 6.01 -13.59 6.18
N THR A 433 5.15 -13.02 5.33
CA THR A 433 3.98 -13.70 4.74
C THR A 433 4.31 -14.18 3.32
N ARG A 434 3.43 -15.00 2.74
CA ARG A 434 3.60 -15.57 1.38
C ARG A 434 2.32 -15.42 0.57
N GLY A 435 2.43 -15.58 -0.75
CA GLY A 435 1.28 -15.59 -1.66
C GLY A 435 0.52 -14.27 -1.68
N ALA A 436 -0.82 -14.35 -1.74
CA ALA A 436 -1.68 -13.17 -1.88
C ALA A 436 -1.57 -12.19 -0.69
N ASP A 437 -1.31 -12.69 0.53
CA ASP A 437 -1.13 -11.86 1.72
C ASP A 437 0.13 -10.99 1.64
N LEU A 438 1.22 -11.54 1.10
CA LEU A 438 2.45 -10.79 0.86
C LEU A 438 2.17 -9.60 -0.05
N VAL A 439 1.48 -9.84 -1.17
CA VAL A 439 1.20 -8.78 -2.14
C VAL A 439 0.27 -7.72 -1.58
N ARG A 440 -0.77 -8.10 -0.84
CA ARG A 440 -1.68 -7.11 -0.20
C ARG A 440 -0.98 -6.28 0.86
N ARG A 441 -0.08 -6.89 1.64
CA ARG A 441 0.63 -6.22 2.73
C ARG A 441 1.76 -5.31 2.23
N PHE A 442 2.33 -5.63 1.06
CA PHE A 442 3.49 -4.94 0.50
C PHE A 442 3.35 -3.41 0.39
N PRO A 443 2.25 -2.84 -0.17
CA PRO A 443 2.10 -1.39 -0.27
C PRO A 443 2.07 -0.69 1.09
N TYR A 444 1.40 -1.26 2.09
CA TYR A 444 1.32 -0.67 3.43
C TYR A 444 2.66 -0.71 4.18
N GLU A 445 3.53 -1.66 3.85
CA GLU A 445 4.85 -1.80 4.47
C GLU A 445 5.86 -0.80 3.92
N LEU A 446 5.76 -0.50 2.62
CA LEU A 446 6.64 0.47 1.97
C LEU A 446 6.10 1.90 2.00
N ASN A 447 4.81 2.10 2.24
CA ASN A 447 4.22 3.41 2.40
C ASN A 447 3.30 3.48 3.64
N LYS A 448 3.82 4.06 4.73
CA LYS A 448 3.07 4.22 5.98
C LYS A 448 1.92 5.23 5.91
N PHE A 449 1.89 6.08 4.88
CA PHE A 449 0.84 7.09 4.69
C PHE A 449 -0.31 6.58 3.81
N LEU A 450 -0.14 5.40 3.21
CA LEU A 450 -1.13 4.81 2.33
C LEU A 450 -2.42 4.48 3.13
N PRO A 451 -3.59 4.95 2.66
CA PRO A 451 -4.85 4.62 3.30
C PRO A 451 -5.23 3.17 3.07
N CYS A 452 -6.14 2.64 3.89
CA CYS A 452 -6.73 1.32 3.67
C CYS A 452 -7.36 1.25 2.27
N LEU A 453 -6.90 0.29 1.46
CA LEU A 453 -7.35 0.11 0.08
C LEU A 453 -8.65 -0.71 -0.03
N SER A 454 -9.33 -0.96 1.09
CA SER A 454 -10.63 -1.61 1.08
C SER A 454 -11.65 -0.72 0.39
N LYS A 455 -12.36 -1.26 -0.60
CA LYS A 455 -13.45 -0.57 -1.29
C LYS A 455 -14.55 -0.07 -0.34
N ARG A 456 -14.68 -0.67 0.86
CA ARG A 456 -15.67 -0.27 1.86
C ARG A 456 -15.37 1.09 2.49
N CYS A 457 -14.10 1.46 2.62
CA CYS A 457 -13.68 2.68 3.34
C CYS A 457 -12.69 3.55 2.55
N LEU A 458 -12.52 3.27 1.25
CA LEU A 458 -11.53 3.91 0.39
C LEU A 458 -11.68 5.44 0.36
N GLU A 459 -12.92 5.92 0.23
CA GLU A 459 -13.25 7.35 0.18
C GLU A 459 -12.92 8.09 1.48
N ALA A 460 -12.94 7.39 2.62
CA ALA A 460 -12.57 7.95 3.92
C ALA A 460 -11.05 8.15 4.07
N ARG A 461 -10.22 7.65 3.14
CA ARG A 461 -8.76 7.82 3.11
C ARG A 461 -8.07 7.50 4.44
N ILE A 462 -8.51 6.43 5.11
CA ILE A 462 -8.05 6.10 6.46
C ILE A 462 -6.62 5.55 6.43
N SER A 463 -5.65 6.34 6.88
CA SER A 463 -4.23 5.99 6.94
C SER A 463 -3.76 5.56 8.33
N LEU A 464 -4.61 5.68 9.37
CA LEU A 464 -4.30 5.26 10.75
C LEU A 464 -5.21 4.13 11.26
N PRO A 465 -4.69 3.17 12.05
CA PRO A 465 -5.48 2.08 12.64
C PRO A 465 -6.69 2.54 13.46
N GLU A 466 -6.51 3.56 14.30
CA GLU A 466 -7.55 4.14 15.13
C GLU A 466 -8.72 4.69 14.31
N GLY A 467 -8.44 5.35 13.19
CA GLY A 467 -9.47 5.81 12.26
C GLY A 467 -10.27 4.64 11.67
N LEU A 468 -9.63 3.51 11.39
CA LEU A 468 -10.32 2.33 10.88
C LEU A 468 -11.21 1.70 11.96
N LEU A 469 -10.77 1.66 13.22
CA LEU A 469 -11.59 1.19 14.34
C LEU A 469 -12.85 2.04 14.50
N GLN A 470 -12.69 3.36 14.51
CA GLN A 470 -13.81 4.30 14.65
C GLN A 470 -14.73 4.29 13.43
N TRP A 471 -14.18 4.13 12.23
CA TRP A 471 -14.95 3.96 11.01
C TRP A 471 -15.77 2.67 11.05
N LEU A 472 -15.15 1.54 11.41
CA LEU A 472 -15.85 0.25 11.55
C LEU A 472 -16.97 0.35 12.59
N ASN A 473 -16.71 0.92 13.76
CA ASN A 473 -17.74 1.06 14.81
C ASN A 473 -18.98 1.84 14.34
N ARG A 474 -18.83 2.74 13.35
CA ARG A 474 -19.94 3.48 12.73
C ARG A 474 -20.61 2.72 11.57
N HIS A 475 -19.90 1.81 10.89
CA HIS A 475 -20.33 1.15 9.64
C HIS A 475 -20.40 -0.39 9.76
N VAL A 476 -20.78 -0.88 10.95
CA VAL A 476 -21.12 -2.30 11.20
C VAL A 476 -22.62 -2.48 11.43
N GLY A 477 -23.45 -1.52 11.02
CA GLY A 477 -24.90 -1.65 11.06
C GLY A 477 -25.38 -2.85 10.25
N ILE A 478 -26.60 -3.33 10.51
CA ILE A 478 -27.18 -4.48 9.78
C ILE A 478 -27.28 -4.15 8.27
N GLU A 479 -27.54 -2.90 7.93
CA GLU A 479 -27.61 -2.41 6.55
C GLU A 479 -26.24 -2.50 5.85
N ASP A 480 -25.16 -2.14 6.56
CA ASP A 480 -23.79 -2.18 6.02
C ASP A 480 -23.19 -3.59 5.99
N LEU A 481 -23.50 -4.40 7.02
CA LEU A 481 -22.98 -5.74 7.21
C LEU A 481 -24.04 -6.66 7.83
N PRO A 482 -24.80 -7.38 6.97
CA PRO A 482 -25.83 -8.32 7.42
C PRO A 482 -25.27 -9.44 8.31
N ASP A 483 -26.09 -9.96 9.23
CA ASP A 483 -25.67 -10.98 10.21
C ASP A 483 -25.10 -12.25 9.57
N GLU A 484 -25.69 -12.70 8.47
CA GLU A 484 -25.19 -13.87 7.73
C GLU A 484 -23.81 -13.62 7.13
N ALA A 485 -23.59 -12.42 6.59
CA ALA A 485 -22.30 -12.02 6.04
C ALA A 485 -21.25 -11.88 7.15
N LEU A 486 -21.62 -11.29 8.29
CA LEU A 486 -20.75 -11.17 9.45
C LEU A 486 -20.27 -12.55 9.96
N GLY A 487 -21.19 -13.50 10.13
CA GLY A 487 -20.86 -14.85 10.59
C GLY A 487 -19.92 -15.61 9.64
N ARG A 488 -20.04 -15.37 8.33
CA ARG A 488 -19.22 -16.04 7.28
C ARG A 488 -17.89 -15.35 7.02
N SER A 489 -17.91 -14.03 6.82
CA SER A 489 -16.77 -13.25 6.29
C SER A 489 -16.04 -12.43 7.36
N GLY A 490 -16.64 -12.27 8.54
CA GLY A 490 -16.09 -11.48 9.63
C GLY A 490 -16.37 -9.99 9.51
N PHE A 491 -15.68 -9.20 10.34
CA PHE A 491 -15.81 -7.73 10.37
C PHE A 491 -14.93 -7.05 9.31
N LEU A 492 -13.80 -7.68 8.99
CA LEU A 492 -12.76 -7.13 8.14
C LEU A 492 -12.75 -7.82 6.78
N ASP A 493 -12.41 -7.11 5.72
CA ASP A 493 -11.97 -7.75 4.49
C ASP A 493 -10.45 -7.94 4.48
N ASP A 494 -9.93 -8.58 3.43
CA ASP A 494 -8.51 -8.88 3.29
C ASP A 494 -7.62 -7.62 3.28
N GLN A 495 -8.12 -6.49 2.77
CA GLN A 495 -7.37 -5.23 2.73
C GLN A 495 -7.33 -4.57 4.11
N MET A 496 -8.45 -4.56 4.83
CA MET A 496 -8.52 -4.07 6.21
C MET A 496 -7.62 -4.89 7.13
N ARG A 497 -7.61 -6.22 7.01
CA ARG A 497 -6.70 -7.10 7.76
C ARG A 497 -5.25 -6.77 7.45
N SER A 498 -4.89 -6.71 6.17
CA SER A 498 -3.51 -6.42 5.73
C SER A 498 -3.03 -5.04 6.22
N PHE A 499 -3.91 -4.04 6.18
CA PHE A 499 -3.63 -2.70 6.68
C PHE A 499 -3.35 -2.69 8.20
N LEU A 500 -4.22 -3.31 9.02
CA LEU A 500 -4.03 -3.38 10.47
C LEU A 500 -2.78 -4.18 10.84
N GLU A 501 -2.52 -5.29 10.14
CA GLU A 501 -1.35 -6.13 10.37
C GLU A 501 -0.04 -5.41 10.03
N ALA A 502 0.02 -4.68 8.92
CA ALA A 502 1.18 -3.85 8.57
C ALA A 502 1.46 -2.79 9.65
N ASN A 503 0.42 -2.10 10.11
CA ASN A 503 0.55 -1.09 11.16
C ASN A 503 1.00 -1.69 12.50
N CYS A 504 0.46 -2.85 12.90
CA CYS A 504 0.89 -3.58 14.09
C CYS A 504 2.34 -4.03 14.00
N ALA A 505 2.74 -4.59 12.85
CA ALA A 505 4.10 -5.08 12.63
C ALA A 505 5.15 -3.97 12.77
N ARG A 506 4.84 -2.75 12.30
CA ARG A 506 5.72 -1.58 12.49
C ARG A 506 5.98 -1.22 13.96
N GLN A 507 5.06 -1.57 14.86
CA GLN A 507 5.18 -1.41 16.31
C GLN A 507 5.71 -2.68 17.01
N GLY A 508 6.15 -3.69 16.25
CA GLY A 508 6.58 -4.98 16.80
C GLY A 508 5.45 -5.81 17.39
N ILE A 509 4.19 -5.55 17.00
CA ILE A 509 3.01 -6.24 17.50
C ILE A 509 2.59 -7.32 16.50
N ILE A 510 2.40 -8.54 17.00
CA ILE A 510 1.81 -9.65 16.25
C ILE A 510 0.44 -9.92 16.87
N PRO A 511 -0.67 -9.46 16.26
CA PRO A 511 -2.00 -9.58 16.87
C PRO A 511 -2.45 -11.03 17.05
N LEU A 512 -2.17 -11.87 16.04
CA LEU A 512 -2.44 -13.31 16.05
C LEU A 512 -1.38 -14.03 15.21
N SER A 513 -0.91 -15.18 15.69
CA SER A 513 -0.09 -16.09 14.87
C SER A 513 -0.93 -16.76 13.78
N GLN A 514 -0.28 -17.25 12.72
CA GLN A 514 -0.97 -18.01 11.66
C GLN A 514 -1.69 -19.26 12.20
N SER A 515 -1.10 -19.96 13.17
CA SER A 515 -1.72 -21.13 13.79
C SER A 515 -2.97 -20.76 14.60
N GLN A 516 -2.96 -19.61 15.27
CA GLN A 516 -4.13 -19.11 15.98
C GLN A 516 -5.25 -18.71 15.01
N LYS A 517 -4.91 -18.03 13.90
CA LYS A 517 -5.90 -17.64 12.88
C LYS A 517 -6.60 -18.85 12.25
N ALA A 518 -5.86 -19.91 11.91
CA ALA A 518 -6.41 -21.08 11.22
C ALA A 518 -7.44 -21.88 12.06
N GLY A 519 -7.39 -21.77 13.39
CA GLY A 519 -8.29 -22.48 14.29
C GLY A 519 -9.54 -21.69 14.70
N LEU A 520 -9.69 -20.44 14.27
CA LEU A 520 -10.78 -19.54 14.71
C LEU A 520 -11.75 -19.23 13.56
N PRO A 521 -13.06 -19.07 13.85
CA PRO A 521 -13.98 -18.43 12.91
C PRO A 521 -13.48 -17.04 12.51
N GLY A 522 -13.70 -16.63 11.26
CA GLY A 522 -13.19 -15.36 10.72
C GLY A 522 -13.59 -14.14 11.56
N TRP A 523 -14.85 -14.07 12.03
CA TRP A 523 -15.33 -12.99 12.89
C TRP A 523 -14.61 -12.93 14.25
N LEU A 524 -14.23 -14.08 14.83
CA LEU A 524 -13.53 -14.14 16.12
C LEU A 524 -12.04 -13.82 15.97
N ALA A 525 -11.44 -14.23 14.85
CA ALA A 525 -10.09 -13.81 14.46
C ALA A 525 -10.04 -12.28 14.28
N ASP A 526 -11.01 -11.70 13.56
CA ASP A 526 -11.12 -10.26 13.36
C ASP A 526 -11.28 -9.51 14.70
N LEU A 527 -12.20 -9.95 15.57
CA LEU A 527 -12.37 -9.36 16.90
C LEU A 527 -11.09 -9.39 17.73
N SER A 528 -10.31 -10.47 17.64
CA SER A 528 -9.05 -10.60 18.36
C SER A 528 -8.00 -9.61 17.84
N VAL A 529 -7.91 -9.43 16.52
CA VAL A 529 -7.07 -8.38 15.91
C VAL A 529 -7.53 -7.00 16.38
N LEU A 530 -8.83 -6.71 16.29
CA LEU A 530 -9.42 -5.43 16.68
C LEU A 530 -9.19 -5.12 18.16
N ALA A 531 -9.28 -6.10 19.06
CA ALA A 531 -9.01 -5.93 20.48
C ALA A 531 -7.53 -5.57 20.76
N VAL A 532 -6.60 -6.19 20.04
CA VAL A 532 -5.17 -5.84 20.13
C VAL A 532 -4.94 -4.41 19.62
N VAL A 533 -5.54 -4.05 18.48
CA VAL A 533 -5.41 -2.71 17.91
C VAL A 533 -6.01 -1.65 18.84
N GLN A 534 -7.21 -1.88 19.39
CA GLN A 534 -7.85 -0.98 20.36
C GLN A 534 -6.96 -0.76 21.60
N ARG A 535 -6.39 -1.83 22.13
CA ARG A 535 -5.50 -1.71 23.30
C ARG A 535 -4.25 -0.87 23.02
N LYS A 536 -3.75 -0.89 21.78
CA LYS A 536 -2.43 -0.37 21.41
C LYS A 536 -2.45 1.00 20.73
N PHE A 537 -3.45 1.27 19.91
CA PHE A 537 -3.55 2.49 19.11
C PHE A 537 -4.62 3.45 19.65
N ASP A 538 -5.81 2.96 19.99
CA ASP A 538 -6.90 3.81 20.48
C ASP A 538 -7.84 3.06 21.43
N ARG A 539 -7.93 3.54 22.67
CA ARG A 539 -8.75 2.96 23.73
C ARG A 539 -10.21 3.41 23.70
N THR A 540 -10.62 4.17 22.68
CA THR A 540 -12.00 4.58 22.49
C THR A 540 -12.94 3.37 22.49
N PRO A 541 -14.08 3.42 23.22
CA PRO A 541 -15.05 2.34 23.25
C PRO A 541 -15.61 1.98 21.87
N LEU A 542 -15.64 0.68 21.56
CA LEU A 542 -16.19 0.12 20.32
C LEU A 542 -17.52 -0.58 20.60
N SER A 543 -18.45 0.13 21.28
CA SER A 543 -19.68 -0.44 21.83
C SER A 543 -20.61 -0.99 20.75
N PHE A 544 -20.77 -0.29 19.62
CA PHE A 544 -21.60 -0.78 18.51
C PHE A 544 -21.03 -2.06 17.91
N LEU A 545 -19.72 -2.10 17.68
CA LEU A 545 -19.03 -3.30 17.19
C LEU A 545 -19.17 -4.47 18.17
N ALA A 546 -18.98 -4.22 19.46
CA ALA A 546 -19.12 -5.25 20.49
C ALA A 546 -20.58 -5.75 20.60
N GLN A 547 -21.57 -4.86 20.51
CA GLN A 547 -22.99 -5.21 20.49
C GLN A 547 -23.35 -6.07 19.26
N ARG A 548 -22.81 -5.77 18.08
CA ARG A 548 -23.00 -6.59 16.87
C ARG A 548 -22.37 -7.97 17.01
N ALA A 549 -21.24 -8.07 17.70
CA ALA A 549 -20.57 -9.33 18.00
C ALA A 549 -21.22 -10.16 19.13
N LEU A 550 -22.06 -9.53 19.97
CA LEU A 550 -22.62 -10.13 21.18
C LEU A 550 -23.36 -11.46 20.92
N PRO A 551 -24.28 -11.58 19.94
CA PRO A 551 -24.99 -12.84 19.69
C PRO A 551 -24.06 -13.98 19.26
N LEU A 552 -22.97 -13.66 18.55
CA LEU A 552 -21.98 -14.64 18.10
C LEU A 552 -21.18 -15.18 19.30
N LEU A 553 -20.68 -14.31 20.16
CA LEU A 553 -19.97 -14.69 21.39
C LEU A 553 -20.87 -15.39 22.41
N GLU A 554 -22.15 -15.04 22.48
CA GLU A 554 -23.10 -15.78 23.31
C GLU A 554 -23.25 -17.25 22.89
N THR A 555 -23.07 -17.55 21.60
CA THR A 555 -23.13 -18.92 21.09
C THR A 555 -21.96 -19.75 21.61
N GLU A 556 -20.79 -19.14 21.82
CA GLU A 556 -19.62 -19.79 22.42
C GLU A 556 -19.83 -20.15 23.90
N LEU A 557 -20.75 -19.49 24.60
CA LEU A 557 -21.10 -19.85 25.98
C LEU A 557 -21.74 -21.26 26.08
N ARG A 558 -22.18 -21.87 24.97
CA ARG A 558 -22.70 -23.25 24.94
C ARG A 558 -21.67 -24.30 25.34
N GLN A 559 -20.37 -23.99 25.24
CA GLN A 559 -19.29 -24.88 25.65
C GLN A 559 -19.25 -25.12 27.17
N TRP A 560 -19.86 -24.22 27.95
CA TRP A 560 -19.95 -24.30 29.41
C TRP A 560 -21.16 -25.13 29.83
N ARG A 561 -20.95 -26.09 30.72
CA ARG A 561 -21.99 -27.01 31.19
C ARG A 561 -22.88 -26.35 32.25
N SER A 562 -22.28 -25.66 33.23
CA SER A 562 -23.03 -25.04 34.32
C SER A 562 -23.99 -23.94 33.83
N LYS A 563 -25.28 -24.06 34.20
CA LYS A 563 -26.30 -23.05 33.92
C LYS A 563 -25.97 -21.72 34.62
N THR A 564 -25.50 -21.79 35.87
CA THR A 564 -25.15 -20.62 36.69
C THR A 564 -23.93 -19.89 36.13
N SER A 565 -22.89 -20.62 35.72
CA SER A 565 -21.70 -20.05 35.08
C SER A 565 -22.07 -19.35 33.78
N ARG A 566 -22.90 -19.99 32.94
CA ARG A 566 -23.39 -19.41 31.68
C ARG A 566 -24.18 -18.12 31.91
N ALA A 567 -25.12 -18.11 32.85
CA ALA A 567 -25.93 -16.93 33.16
C ALA A 567 -25.06 -15.76 33.64
N ARG A 568 -24.11 -16.01 34.54
CA ARG A 568 -23.16 -14.98 35.02
C ARG A 568 -22.28 -14.44 33.90
N ARG A 569 -21.76 -15.31 33.02
CA ARG A 569 -20.93 -14.89 31.88
C ARG A 569 -21.74 -14.10 30.85
N ARG A 570 -22.99 -14.49 30.57
CA ARG A 570 -23.88 -13.74 29.67
C ARG A 570 -24.11 -12.31 30.16
N VAL A 571 -24.39 -12.10 31.45
CA VAL A 571 -24.54 -10.76 32.03
C VAL A 571 -23.24 -9.95 31.91
N ARG A 572 -22.08 -10.55 32.19
CA ARG A 572 -20.78 -9.87 32.01
C ARG A 572 -20.50 -9.52 30.55
N LEU A 573 -20.87 -10.42 29.63
CA LEU A 573 -20.69 -10.23 28.19
C LEU A 573 -21.51 -9.04 27.69
N GLY A 574 -22.78 -8.93 28.11
CA GLY A 574 -23.65 -7.79 27.80
C GLY A 574 -23.06 -6.47 28.30
N LYS A 575 -22.63 -6.43 29.57
CA LYS A 575 -21.97 -5.24 30.13
C LYS A 575 -20.67 -4.87 29.39
N ALA A 576 -19.83 -5.85 29.09
CA ALA A 576 -18.59 -5.62 28.34
C ALA A 576 -18.85 -5.15 26.90
N ALA A 577 -19.98 -5.54 26.29
CA ALA A 577 -20.41 -5.02 25.00
C ALA A 577 -20.83 -3.55 25.08
N GLU A 578 -21.58 -3.16 26.11
CA GLU A 578 -21.94 -1.77 26.37
C GLU A 578 -20.69 -0.90 26.61
N ASP A 579 -19.75 -1.38 27.42
CA ASP A 579 -18.49 -0.71 27.72
C ASP A 579 -17.57 -0.60 26.48
N GLY A 580 -17.80 -1.41 25.44
CA GLY A 580 -17.05 -1.35 24.17
C GLY A 580 -15.58 -1.74 24.28
N ASN A 581 -15.14 -2.37 25.38
CA ASN A 581 -13.77 -2.84 25.56
C ASN A 581 -13.64 -4.26 25.02
N LEU A 582 -13.12 -4.40 23.79
CA LEU A 582 -13.04 -5.70 23.10
C LEU A 582 -12.12 -6.69 23.80
N GLY A 583 -11.11 -6.22 24.53
CA GLY A 583 -10.23 -7.07 25.32
C GLY A 583 -10.96 -7.78 26.46
N THR A 584 -11.72 -7.02 27.26
CA THR A 584 -12.55 -7.56 28.34
C THR A 584 -13.69 -8.42 27.80
N PHE A 585 -14.26 -7.99 26.67
CA PHE A 585 -15.33 -8.69 25.98
C PHE A 585 -14.90 -10.10 25.54
N LEU A 586 -13.74 -10.22 24.88
CA LEU A 586 -13.18 -11.52 24.48
C LEU A 586 -12.71 -12.36 25.67
N ALA A 587 -12.10 -11.75 26.69
CA ALA A 587 -11.63 -12.46 27.88
C ALA A 587 -12.77 -13.14 28.67
N THR A 588 -14.01 -12.66 28.51
CA THR A 588 -15.19 -13.27 29.15
C THR A 588 -15.48 -14.67 28.60
N VAL A 589 -15.15 -14.95 27.34
CA VAL A 589 -15.34 -16.26 26.70
C VAL A 589 -14.05 -17.06 26.67
N ASN A 590 -12.91 -16.41 26.41
CA ASN A 590 -11.60 -17.04 26.30
C ASN A 590 -10.93 -17.28 27.67
N ASP A 591 -11.57 -18.13 28.49
CA ASP A 591 -11.07 -18.58 29.80
C ASP A 591 -10.88 -20.11 29.82
N PRO A 592 -9.76 -20.62 29.27
CA PRO A 592 -9.52 -22.05 29.14
C PRO A 592 -9.41 -22.75 30.50
N THR A 593 -8.88 -22.06 31.51
CA THR A 593 -8.77 -22.54 32.89
C THR A 593 -10.13 -22.73 33.53
N GLY A 594 -11.00 -21.73 33.44
CA GLY A 594 -12.36 -21.81 33.95
C GLY A 594 -13.19 -22.85 33.21
N LEU A 595 -13.01 -22.98 31.89
CA LEU A 595 -13.76 -23.95 31.09
C LEU A 595 -13.40 -25.39 31.49
N ARG A 596 -12.11 -25.68 31.69
CA ARG A 596 -11.66 -27.00 32.19
C ARG A 596 -12.21 -27.30 33.57
N LEU A 597 -12.24 -26.30 34.47
CA LEU A 597 -12.81 -26.46 35.80
C LEU A 597 -14.32 -26.76 35.73
N ASP A 598 -15.07 -26.03 34.91
CA ASP A 598 -16.51 -26.23 34.71
C ASP A 598 -16.82 -27.62 34.13
N GLN A 599 -16.03 -28.07 33.15
CA GLN A 599 -16.16 -29.40 32.56
C GLN A 599 -15.86 -30.51 33.58
N ARG A 600 -14.82 -30.34 34.41
CA ARG A 600 -14.50 -31.29 35.48
C ARG A 600 -15.61 -31.37 36.52
N GLN A 601 -16.11 -30.22 36.98
CA GLN A 601 -17.23 -30.17 37.94
C GLN A 601 -18.50 -30.81 37.37
N ALA A 602 -18.75 -30.65 36.07
CA ALA A 602 -19.88 -31.32 35.41
C ALA A 602 -19.69 -32.85 35.38
N GLN A 603 -18.49 -33.34 35.10
CA GLN A 603 -18.17 -34.77 35.14
C GLN A 603 -18.32 -35.35 36.55
N GLU A 604 -17.84 -34.62 37.57
CA GLU A 604 -17.98 -35.00 38.98
C GLU A 604 -19.46 -35.09 39.38
N ALA A 605 -20.29 -34.11 38.98
CA ALA A 605 -21.73 -34.11 39.24
C ALA A 605 -22.48 -35.22 38.48
N GLU A 606 -22.12 -35.53 37.24
CA GLU A 606 -22.70 -36.64 36.47
C GLU A 606 -22.37 -38.00 37.12
N ALA A 607 -21.15 -38.17 37.63
CA ALA A 607 -20.75 -39.37 38.35
C ALA A 607 -21.52 -39.52 39.68
N GLU A 608 -21.70 -38.43 40.43
CA GLU A 608 -22.48 -38.42 41.67
C GLU A 608 -23.95 -38.74 41.40
N MET A 609 -24.56 -38.13 40.37
CA MET A 609 -25.94 -38.41 39.96
C MET A 609 -26.14 -39.88 39.59
N SER A 610 -25.21 -40.45 38.82
CA SER A 610 -25.22 -41.88 38.46
C SER A 610 -25.15 -42.78 39.70
N ASN A 611 -24.27 -42.44 40.66
CA ASN A 611 -24.17 -43.19 41.91
C ASN A 611 -25.45 -43.07 42.76
N LEU A 612 -26.05 -41.88 42.84
CA LEU A 612 -27.32 -41.66 43.55
C LEU A 612 -28.48 -42.42 42.90
N MET A 613 -28.57 -42.44 41.56
CA MET A 613 -29.55 -43.24 40.83
C MET A 613 -29.38 -44.72 41.12
N ARG A 614 -28.16 -45.25 41.09
CA ARG A 614 -27.88 -46.63 41.48
C ARG A 614 -28.29 -46.93 42.92
N VAL A 615 -28.01 -46.03 43.86
CA VAL A 615 -28.45 -46.17 45.26
C VAL A 615 -29.98 -46.15 45.39
N LEU A 616 -30.67 -45.33 44.60
CA LEU A 616 -32.14 -45.28 44.56
C LEU A 616 -32.75 -46.55 43.96
N ASP A 617 -32.16 -47.11 42.91
CA ASP A 617 -32.60 -48.38 42.30
C ASP A 617 -32.37 -49.57 43.25
N GLU A 618 -31.28 -49.57 44.01
CA GLU A 618 -30.98 -50.56 45.05
C GLU A 618 -31.78 -50.32 46.35
N ALA A 619 -32.41 -49.16 46.53
CA ALA A 619 -33.14 -48.79 47.74
C ALA A 619 -34.30 -49.73 48.11
N PRO A 620 -35.18 -50.18 47.19
CA PRO A 620 -36.25 -51.13 47.51
C PRO A 620 -35.73 -52.49 47.97
N GLU A 621 -34.67 -53.00 47.34
CA GLU A 621 -34.04 -54.27 47.75
C GLU A 621 -33.36 -54.15 49.12
N ARG A 622 -32.64 -53.04 49.36
CA ARG A 622 -32.06 -52.73 50.67
C ARG A 622 -33.11 -52.54 51.76
N ARG A 623 -34.25 -51.92 51.44
CA ARG A 623 -35.36 -51.74 52.39
C ARG A 623 -36.01 -53.08 52.74
N ALA A 624 -36.22 -53.95 51.75
CA ALA A 624 -36.72 -55.30 51.98
C ALA A 624 -35.74 -56.18 52.80
N ALA A 625 -34.43 -56.05 52.55
CA ALA A 625 -33.40 -56.71 53.32
C ALA A 625 -33.35 -56.21 54.78
N ASN A 626 -33.35 -54.89 54.98
CA ASN A 626 -33.36 -54.27 56.31
C ASN A 626 -34.65 -54.59 57.09
N ASP A 627 -35.82 -54.62 56.44
CA ASP A 627 -37.08 -55.01 57.09
C ASP A 627 -37.06 -56.49 57.51
N ARG A 628 -36.43 -57.37 56.71
CA ARG A 628 -36.21 -58.78 57.08
C ARG A 628 -35.28 -58.90 58.29
N GLU A 629 -34.19 -58.16 58.30
CA GLU A 629 -33.21 -58.20 59.40
C GLU A 629 -33.77 -57.61 60.70
N ALA A 630 -34.57 -56.54 60.60
CA ALA A 630 -35.30 -55.96 61.71
C ALA A 630 -36.37 -56.93 62.27
N ARG A 631 -37.09 -57.65 61.39
CA ARG A 631 -38.03 -58.71 61.81
C ARG A 631 -37.32 -59.86 62.51
N ASN A 632 -36.23 -60.38 61.94
CA ASN A 632 -35.45 -61.47 62.54
C ASN A 632 -34.86 -61.06 63.90
N SER A 633 -34.38 -59.82 64.02
CA SER A 633 -33.90 -59.28 65.29
C SER A 633 -35.04 -59.13 66.31
N GLY A 634 -36.20 -58.62 65.88
CA GLY A 634 -37.39 -58.53 66.73
C GLY A 634 -37.89 -59.89 67.20
N GLU A 635 -37.92 -60.89 66.32
CA GLU A 635 -38.25 -62.28 66.66
C GLU A 635 -37.25 -62.85 67.66
N PHE A 636 -35.95 -62.68 67.43
CA PHE A 636 -34.89 -63.13 68.34
C PHE A 636 -35.02 -62.50 69.74
N PHE A 637 -35.24 -61.18 69.83
CA PHE A 637 -35.49 -60.51 71.10
C PHE A 637 -36.76 -60.99 71.78
N SER A 638 -37.87 -61.17 71.04
CA SER A 638 -39.12 -61.68 71.60
C SER A 638 -38.96 -63.09 72.19
N LEU A 639 -38.18 -63.94 71.53
CA LEU A 639 -37.93 -65.32 71.91
C LEU A 639 -37.03 -65.40 73.15
N LEU A 640 -35.99 -64.57 73.21
CA LEU A 640 -35.17 -64.38 74.42
C LEU A 640 -36.00 -63.90 75.62
N THR A 641 -36.89 -62.93 75.39
CA THR A 641 -37.76 -62.39 76.45
C THR A 641 -38.76 -63.46 76.91
N GLY A 642 -39.34 -64.23 75.98
CA GLY A 642 -40.21 -65.36 76.29
C GLY A 642 -39.52 -66.47 77.07
N ILE A 643 -38.29 -66.83 76.70
CA ILE A 643 -37.47 -67.79 77.45
C ILE A 643 -37.16 -67.26 78.85
N ALA A 644 -36.79 -65.99 78.99
CA ALA A 644 -36.53 -65.38 80.30
C ALA A 644 -37.77 -65.42 81.20
N VAL A 645 -38.95 -65.06 80.67
CA VAL A 645 -40.23 -65.14 81.39
C VAL A 645 -40.56 -66.59 81.77
N ALA A 646 -40.37 -67.55 80.87
CA ALA A 646 -40.60 -68.97 81.14
C ALA A 646 -39.65 -69.51 82.22
N MET A 647 -38.35 -69.16 82.17
CA MET A 647 -37.38 -69.53 83.21
C MET A 647 -37.73 -68.91 84.56
N VAL A 648 -38.19 -67.65 84.59
CA VAL A 648 -38.66 -67.00 85.83
C VAL A 648 -39.92 -67.70 86.36
N SER A 649 -40.84 -68.10 85.48
CA SER A 649 -42.06 -68.83 85.88
C SER A 649 -41.74 -70.22 86.43
N ILE A 650 -40.82 -70.96 85.78
CA ILE A 650 -40.36 -72.28 86.26
C ILE A 650 -39.60 -72.15 87.58
N TRP A 651 -38.75 -71.11 87.72
CA TRP A 651 -38.06 -70.82 88.98
C TRP A 651 -39.05 -70.55 90.11
N LEU A 652 -40.11 -69.77 89.85
CA LEU A 652 -41.16 -69.45 90.81
C LEU A 652 -41.94 -70.70 91.24
N GLU A 653 -42.21 -71.65 90.33
CA GLU A 653 -42.83 -72.94 90.67
C GLU A 653 -41.90 -73.86 91.47
N PHE A 654 -40.60 -73.86 91.19
CA PHE A 654 -39.62 -74.69 91.93
C PHE A 654 -39.29 -74.16 93.34
N CYS A 655 -39.64 -72.90 93.64
CA CYS A 655 -39.42 -72.26 94.93
C CYS A 655 -40.66 -72.28 95.85
N GLN A 656 -41.76 -72.93 95.43
CA GLN A 656 -42.86 -73.36 96.29
C GLN A 656 -42.66 -74.81 96.72
#